data_AF-A0A2W0C592-F1
#
_entry.id   AF-A0A2W0C592-F1
#
_cell.length_a   1.000
_cell.length_b   1.000
_cell.length_c   1.000
_cell.angle_alpha   90.00
_cell.angle_beta   90.00
_cell.angle_gamma   90.00
#
_symmetry.space_group_name_H-M   'P 1'
#
loop_
_entity.id
_entity.type
_entity.pdbx_description
1 polymer ?
#
loop_
_entity_poly.entity_id
_entity_poly.type
_entity_poly.pdbx_seq_one_letter_code
_entity_poly.pdbx_strand_id
1 'polypeptide(L)'
;MHHNSILKKSILSLLMVSVLLSPSPLAFGGGGPGSKPPLEAPRFEPSIPAKSQKKITPVEGKGTTNIGVYIYQLDNMKWKVDGECNGQELANNDSTNKPISSLVCIDLSLAAPSYQPTEYKDSFGDPHPRSEFTETSLEPIYMDNTAYYRPGRPILVSVDSFTGQNVKFTTQIGGAIEPTDYRPYNPPKYSADYVFNTDLYWRALAEITKEINLSNGGQLSINQSKQLNATVKTKTGDGSFGAETNVNSGNGRTTWTSSNPGVATISNSGLVQAVSRGTTTITVLWEKDDFQLTTTTTIGVEEDPGNGGGGGNGGGSGVGCSPTIGPPSTGTIMSMSDLDPNANGVIKSDNRGSETFNVLRGIPTSESLYTNAFADNYLFKQAWAKMSGKVTYDCSVTLSYDREWTVPGPPLCTEDGCTDGPPVPANDTVTKPYNFQITRDYSYWKINNLEVYKIAKATMKNYALPGELVTMTPSGYTPPTLVSKNDDNVESHVRPGQTTSISYTPPKLTGGLNAPPDVPDDTSRLKGMAESNTPQAKVNNDSVIFNNTKIMDDTEATKDGPTPSNIPNPTTISQDVLYKPNNMISNTLVNKENTPSSGTIYYDLLPGNVNGGANKDFPINGINTVTVHTPVVNYALVSDDQAHNQKTVPDLTRSALILERPFIVRIPTTGQHLDAAGYPGYGNRDYAKYFRLKQVKFPFDVYNANRSEFIPAKTWVDIPVNQLDTSFYLPVWVDEGNYEIEFRNIAENAPSNFTEQQDANTNLAHHVASDRVPVEVIGRLYDFHVTDIADYNWENVFRKQPGSPEPTGVSYWTGLNRIDGDPRGNLAPFVLPIRPGSHPIQGFKNVAVKTGYHIKFDLKTKGNMFGQQDGVRITPTFHFVNVEGTSRQEVDLYYHRGQERFIRIGSAQDLEKRFVVLNARLRNVPGTEMGDTARYRYTYELPKEEQSQGTLAEYMVRFVDQISHQKTWVGRYDWMILPSSIRTLIGPKTDIPQGVNLDRANAAIQHWYGEYSLPADVYAVPKGTDMEPLARQNQLDEKSAVFLRNGYIVVNFNIESLRNGDTDAPHLQYIYAPLMNQWQMEGFQNNPVDTEGNAWPIQDGDVVFYHANRSSRNDFQSQVPH
;
A
#
# COMPACT_ATOMS: atom_id res chain seq x y z
N MET A 1 21.95 -63.24 -23.94
CA MET A 1 22.89 -63.42 -25.07
C MET A 1 22.41 -62.62 -26.27
N HIS A 2 23.35 -62.13 -27.08
CA HIS A 2 23.23 -61.58 -28.43
C HIS A 2 22.12 -60.55 -28.79
N HIS A 3 22.59 -59.30 -28.81
CA HIS A 3 22.35 -58.27 -29.82
C HIS A 3 22.35 -58.73 -31.30
N ASN A 4 21.92 -57.78 -32.15
CA ASN A 4 22.21 -57.59 -33.58
C ASN A 4 21.33 -58.36 -34.60
N SER A 5 20.92 -57.78 -35.75
CA SER A 5 20.99 -56.38 -36.25
C SER A 5 20.31 -56.26 -37.66
N ILE A 6 20.50 -55.12 -38.34
CA ILE A 6 20.60 -54.96 -39.82
C ILE A 6 19.30 -54.60 -40.63
N LEU A 7 19.17 -53.28 -40.83
CA LEU A 7 19.12 -52.54 -42.12
C LEU A 7 17.85 -52.29 -42.96
N LYS A 8 17.80 -51.02 -43.41
CA LYS A 8 17.32 -50.45 -44.70
C LYS A 8 15.81 -50.42 -44.95
N LYS A 9 15.22 -49.40 -45.58
CA LYS A 9 15.51 -47.99 -45.93
C LYS A 9 14.46 -47.66 -47.01
N SER A 10 13.61 -46.65 -46.79
CA SER A 10 12.84 -45.82 -47.76
C SER A 10 11.71 -45.16 -46.96
N ILE A 11 11.87 -43.96 -46.39
CA ILE A 11 11.74 -42.62 -47.01
C ILE A 11 10.30 -42.33 -47.49
N LEU A 12 9.61 -41.42 -46.75
CA LEU A 12 8.39 -40.64 -47.10
C LEU A 12 7.11 -41.46 -47.47
N SER A 13 5.90 -41.20 -46.95
CA SER A 13 5.31 -39.94 -46.45
C SER A 13 4.10 -40.16 -45.51
N LEU A 14 3.79 -39.15 -44.69
CA LEU A 14 2.47 -38.73 -44.14
C LEU A 14 1.53 -39.70 -43.36
N LEU A 15 1.35 -39.31 -42.08
CA LEU A 15 0.09 -39.10 -41.33
C LEU A 15 -0.78 -40.26 -40.74
N MET A 16 -1.14 -40.01 -39.47
CA MET A 16 -2.36 -40.37 -38.71
C MET A 16 -2.46 -41.63 -37.80
N VAL A 17 -2.61 -41.31 -36.50
CA VAL A 17 -3.66 -41.79 -35.56
C VAL A 17 -3.54 -43.21 -34.95
N SER A 18 -3.01 -43.22 -33.71
CA SER A 18 -3.59 -43.78 -32.45
C SER A 18 -3.91 -45.30 -32.35
N VAL A 19 -3.99 -45.98 -31.21
CA VAL A 19 -4.05 -45.69 -29.74
C VAL A 19 -3.35 -46.90 -29.02
N LEU A 20 -2.68 -46.84 -27.87
CA LEU A 20 -3.22 -47.14 -26.51
C LEU A 20 -2.13 -47.27 -25.41
N LEU A 21 -2.56 -47.01 -24.16
CA LEU A 21 -1.95 -47.31 -22.83
C LEU A 21 -0.93 -46.32 -22.20
N SER A 22 -1.48 -45.42 -21.35
CA SER A 22 -1.05 -44.98 -19.99
C SER A 22 0.43 -44.71 -19.65
N PRO A 23 0.77 -43.67 -18.83
CA PRO A 23 0.02 -43.21 -17.65
C PRO A 23 -0.19 -41.69 -17.58
N SER A 24 -0.62 -41.21 -16.40
CA SER A 24 -0.84 -39.80 -16.03
C SER A 24 0.30 -38.87 -16.46
N PRO A 25 0.01 -37.66 -16.99
CA PRO A 25 0.95 -36.57 -16.83
C PRO A 25 0.96 -36.22 -15.34
N LEU A 26 2.11 -36.45 -14.70
CA LEU A 26 2.60 -35.50 -13.71
C LEU A 26 2.36 -34.10 -14.25
N ALA A 27 1.72 -33.22 -13.48
CA ALA A 27 1.75 -31.80 -13.75
C ALA A 27 3.19 -31.31 -13.52
N PHE A 28 4.05 -31.52 -14.53
CA PHE A 28 5.33 -30.85 -14.63
C PHE A 28 5.09 -29.35 -14.54
N GLY A 29 5.94 -28.65 -13.78
CA GLY A 29 5.73 -27.25 -13.44
C GLY A 29 5.43 -26.42 -14.69
N GLY A 30 4.22 -25.84 -14.72
CA GLY A 30 3.89 -24.80 -15.69
C GLY A 30 4.92 -23.69 -15.55
N GLY A 31 5.44 -23.23 -16.69
CA GLY A 31 6.45 -22.18 -16.71
C GLY A 31 5.87 -20.88 -16.20
N GLY A 32 6.03 -20.63 -14.89
CA GLY A 32 6.02 -19.27 -14.36
C GLY A 32 6.97 -18.39 -15.20
N PRO A 33 6.77 -17.06 -15.24
CA PRO A 33 7.06 -16.16 -16.36
C PRO A 33 8.54 -15.99 -16.83
N GLY A 34 9.43 -16.90 -16.48
CA GLY A 34 10.87 -16.81 -16.62
C GLY A 34 11.48 -16.12 -15.40
N SER A 35 12.79 -15.88 -15.44
CA SER A 35 13.40 -14.87 -14.58
C SER A 35 13.26 -13.52 -15.28
N LYS A 36 12.71 -12.49 -14.60
CA LYS A 36 12.75 -11.12 -15.13
C LYS A 36 14.20 -10.76 -15.47
N PRO A 37 14.52 -10.30 -16.70
CA PRO A 37 15.88 -9.89 -17.04
C PRO A 37 16.38 -8.80 -16.08
N PRO A 38 17.68 -8.71 -15.77
CA PRO A 38 18.22 -7.58 -15.02
C PRO A 38 18.09 -6.29 -15.83
N LEU A 39 18.02 -5.14 -15.16
CA LEU A 39 18.07 -3.82 -15.80
C LEU A 39 19.54 -3.42 -16.00
N GLU A 40 19.90 -3.02 -17.23
CA GLU A 40 21.25 -2.60 -17.58
C GLU A 40 21.58 -1.20 -17.03
N ALA A 41 22.86 -0.97 -16.71
CA ALA A 41 23.33 0.34 -16.28
C ALA A 41 23.45 1.33 -17.46
N PRO A 42 23.39 2.66 -17.21
CA PRO A 42 23.56 3.68 -18.24
C PRO A 42 24.90 3.59 -18.98
N ARG A 43 24.89 3.84 -20.29
CA ARG A 43 26.08 3.80 -21.16
C ARG A 43 26.15 5.00 -22.10
N PHE A 44 27.34 5.24 -22.66
CA PHE A 44 27.59 6.28 -23.66
C PHE A 44 27.93 5.70 -25.02
N GLU A 45 27.36 6.28 -26.07
CA GLU A 45 27.60 5.93 -27.47
C GLU A 45 28.01 7.20 -28.25
N PRO A 46 29.28 7.33 -28.72
CA PRO A 46 30.42 6.49 -28.37
C PRO A 46 30.88 6.71 -26.90
N SER A 47 31.53 5.70 -26.32
CA SER A 47 32.02 5.70 -24.94
C SER A 47 33.31 6.52 -24.71
N ILE A 48 33.85 7.13 -25.77
CA ILE A 48 35.03 8.01 -25.74
C ILE A 48 34.63 9.43 -26.17
N PRO A 49 35.41 10.47 -25.83
CA PRO A 49 35.09 11.84 -26.21
C PRO A 49 34.89 12.02 -27.72
N ALA A 50 33.76 12.63 -28.11
CA ALA A 50 33.38 12.82 -29.51
C ALA A 50 32.61 14.13 -29.73
N LYS A 51 32.40 14.54 -30.99
CA LYS A 51 31.60 15.76 -31.28
C LYS A 51 30.16 15.63 -30.79
N SER A 52 29.60 14.43 -30.89
CA SER A 52 28.28 14.09 -30.39
C SER A 52 28.40 12.81 -29.57
N GLN A 53 27.76 12.80 -28.39
CA GLN A 53 27.62 11.62 -27.56
C GLN A 53 26.15 11.47 -27.15
N LYS A 54 25.68 10.21 -27.11
CA LYS A 54 24.38 9.82 -26.58
C LYS A 54 24.57 9.06 -25.27
N LYS A 55 23.98 9.53 -24.17
CA LYS A 55 23.76 8.74 -22.95
C LYS A 55 22.48 7.93 -23.16
N ILE A 56 22.58 6.61 -23.08
CA ILE A 56 21.46 5.67 -23.11
C ILE A 56 21.30 5.12 -21.70
N THR A 57 20.15 5.39 -21.09
CA THR A 57 19.77 4.92 -19.76
C THR A 57 18.59 3.97 -19.91
N PRO A 58 18.79 2.65 -19.78
CA PRO A 58 17.69 1.68 -19.71
C PRO A 58 16.85 1.94 -18.46
N VAL A 59 15.54 2.08 -18.63
CA VAL A 59 14.59 2.32 -17.53
C VAL A 59 13.48 1.29 -17.52
N GLU A 60 12.97 0.96 -16.33
CA GLU A 60 11.89 0.00 -16.13
C GLU A 60 10.75 0.63 -15.32
N GLY A 61 9.52 0.40 -15.76
CA GLY A 61 8.30 0.81 -15.07
C GLY A 61 7.43 -0.41 -14.75
N LYS A 62 6.66 -0.33 -13.66
CA LYS A 62 5.73 -1.38 -13.23
C LYS A 62 4.28 -0.84 -13.27
N GLY A 63 3.41 -1.53 -13.98
CA GLY A 63 1.97 -1.25 -14.03
C GLY A 63 1.17 -2.44 -13.51
N THR A 64 0.36 -2.23 -12.48
CA THR A 64 -0.62 -3.24 -12.04
C THR A 64 -1.87 -3.14 -12.91
N THR A 65 -2.30 -4.26 -13.47
CA THR A 65 -3.37 -4.30 -14.48
C THR A 65 -4.36 -5.44 -14.21
N ASN A 66 -5.62 -5.19 -14.59
CA ASN A 66 -6.72 -6.12 -14.42
C ASN A 66 -7.21 -6.51 -15.82
N ILE A 67 -6.70 -7.62 -16.35
CA ILE A 67 -7.05 -8.09 -17.70
C ILE A 67 -8.40 -8.81 -17.64
N GLY A 68 -9.36 -8.35 -18.45
CA GLY A 68 -10.64 -9.03 -18.63
C GLY A 68 -10.54 -10.11 -19.70
N VAL A 69 -10.93 -11.34 -19.36
CA VAL A 69 -11.12 -12.46 -20.31
C VAL A 69 -12.61 -12.72 -20.46
N TYR A 70 -13.16 -12.40 -21.62
CA TYR A 70 -14.58 -12.61 -21.94
C TYR A 70 -14.78 -13.94 -22.69
N ILE A 71 -15.81 -14.68 -22.30
CA ILE A 71 -16.23 -15.92 -22.97
C ILE A 71 -17.75 -15.95 -23.18
N TYR A 72 -18.24 -16.62 -24.23
CA TYR A 72 -19.67 -16.73 -24.53
C TYR A 72 -20.05 -18.11 -25.09
N GLN A 73 -21.26 -18.59 -24.81
CA GLN A 73 -21.73 -19.88 -25.33
C GLN A 73 -22.15 -19.83 -26.80
N LEU A 74 -21.85 -20.88 -27.55
CA LEU A 74 -22.31 -21.10 -28.92
C LEU A 74 -23.63 -21.88 -28.95
N ASP A 75 -24.24 -22.05 -30.13
CA ASP A 75 -25.47 -22.84 -30.29
C ASP A 75 -25.31 -24.33 -29.96
N ASN A 76 -24.07 -24.83 -29.95
CA ASN A 76 -23.72 -26.18 -29.48
C ASN A 76 -23.48 -26.25 -27.96
N MET A 77 -23.86 -25.21 -27.21
CA MET A 77 -23.68 -25.00 -25.75
C MET A 77 -22.23 -24.97 -25.23
N LYS A 78 -21.22 -25.19 -26.10
CA LYS A 78 -19.82 -24.97 -25.73
C LYS A 78 -19.53 -23.50 -25.54
N TRP A 79 -18.53 -23.21 -24.72
CA TRP A 79 -18.01 -21.87 -24.49
C TRP A 79 -16.99 -21.51 -25.57
N LYS A 80 -16.96 -20.26 -26.00
CA LYS A 80 -15.93 -19.72 -26.89
C LYS A 80 -15.28 -18.50 -26.24
N VAL A 81 -13.96 -18.43 -26.32
CA VAL A 81 -13.18 -17.27 -25.86
C VAL A 81 -13.23 -16.16 -26.90
N ASP A 82 -13.39 -14.91 -26.42
CA ASP A 82 -13.32 -13.72 -27.25
C ASP A 82 -11.88 -13.21 -27.35
N GLY A 83 -11.37 -13.01 -28.57
CA GLY A 83 -9.98 -12.61 -28.83
C GLY A 83 -9.28 -13.38 -29.96
N GLU A 84 -8.06 -12.94 -30.31
CA GLU A 84 -7.34 -13.39 -31.52
C GLU A 84 -6.62 -14.75 -31.37
N CYS A 85 -6.48 -15.28 -30.15
CA CYS A 85 -6.03 -16.67 -29.90
C CYS A 85 -7.08 -17.72 -30.34
N ASN A 86 -7.21 -17.95 -31.64
CA ASN A 86 -7.75 -19.18 -32.24
C ASN A 86 -9.18 -19.62 -31.87
N GLY A 87 -10.05 -18.73 -31.36
CA GLY A 87 -11.50 -19.00 -31.21
C GLY A 87 -11.83 -20.28 -30.44
N GLN A 88 -11.01 -20.59 -29.42
CA GLN A 88 -10.99 -21.86 -28.70
C GLN A 88 -12.36 -22.22 -28.11
N GLU A 89 -12.88 -23.41 -28.43
CA GLU A 89 -14.08 -23.97 -27.80
C GLU A 89 -13.71 -24.69 -26.49
N LEU A 90 -14.32 -24.28 -25.38
CA LEU A 90 -14.21 -24.91 -24.06
C LEU A 90 -15.49 -25.73 -23.77
N ALA A 91 -15.35 -26.86 -23.09
CA ALA A 91 -16.51 -27.68 -22.76
C ALA A 91 -17.36 -27.06 -21.64
N ASN A 92 -18.67 -27.29 -21.72
CA ASN A 92 -19.65 -26.89 -20.72
C ASN A 92 -19.77 -27.94 -19.62
N ASN A 93 -20.06 -27.51 -18.38
CA ASN A 93 -20.57 -28.37 -17.34
C ASN A 93 -22.10 -28.33 -17.39
N ASP A 94 -22.73 -29.41 -17.84
CA ASP A 94 -24.18 -29.45 -18.09
C ASP A 94 -25.04 -29.31 -16.81
N SER A 95 -24.47 -29.55 -15.62
CA SER A 95 -25.17 -29.37 -14.34
C SER A 95 -25.20 -27.92 -13.84
N THR A 96 -24.21 -27.11 -14.21
CA THR A 96 -24.08 -25.71 -13.74
C THR A 96 -24.17 -24.67 -14.86
N ASN A 97 -24.13 -25.14 -16.11
CA ASN A 97 -23.99 -24.35 -17.33
C ASN A 97 -22.83 -23.33 -17.26
N LYS A 98 -21.66 -23.76 -16.76
CA LYS A 98 -20.43 -22.97 -16.68
C LYS A 98 -19.28 -23.70 -17.40
N PRO A 99 -18.20 -23.02 -17.82
CA PRO A 99 -17.05 -23.70 -18.42
C PRO A 99 -16.37 -24.66 -17.42
N ILE A 100 -15.92 -25.82 -17.90
CA ILE A 100 -15.02 -26.67 -17.13
C ILE A 100 -13.63 -26.02 -16.99
N SER A 101 -12.83 -26.47 -16.02
CA SER A 101 -11.44 -26.02 -15.86
C SER A 101 -10.66 -26.19 -17.16
N SER A 102 -10.24 -25.07 -17.75
CA SER A 102 -9.64 -24.99 -19.08
C SER A 102 -8.47 -24.01 -19.09
N LEU A 103 -7.44 -24.31 -19.88
CA LEU A 103 -6.38 -23.37 -20.23
C LEU A 103 -6.83 -22.54 -21.44
N VAL A 104 -6.60 -21.23 -21.39
CA VAL A 104 -7.04 -20.26 -22.40
C VAL A 104 -5.87 -19.36 -22.80
N CYS A 105 -5.61 -19.31 -24.10
CA CYS A 105 -4.67 -18.36 -24.72
C CYS A 105 -5.35 -17.00 -24.88
N ILE A 106 -4.65 -15.94 -24.51
CA ILE A 106 -5.04 -14.55 -24.71
C ILE A 106 -3.94 -13.85 -25.51
N ASP A 107 -4.33 -13.18 -26.59
CA ASP A 107 -3.50 -12.25 -27.36
C ASP A 107 -4.08 -10.85 -27.12
N LEU A 108 -3.32 -9.99 -26.45
CA LEU A 108 -3.80 -8.71 -25.93
C LEU A 108 -2.87 -7.58 -26.35
N SER A 109 -3.44 -6.56 -26.98
CA SER A 109 -2.72 -5.31 -27.20
C SER A 109 -2.69 -4.47 -25.92
N LEU A 110 -1.47 -4.14 -25.48
CA LEU A 110 -1.17 -3.33 -24.31
C LEU A 110 -0.92 -1.85 -24.68
N ALA A 111 -1.27 -1.45 -25.91
CA ALA A 111 -1.12 -0.07 -26.39
C ALA A 111 -2.01 0.95 -25.66
N ALA A 112 -3.07 0.50 -24.98
CA ALA A 112 -3.91 1.38 -24.17
C ALA A 112 -3.12 1.90 -22.93
N PRO A 113 -3.17 3.21 -22.60
CA PRO A 113 -2.42 3.77 -21.47
C PRO A 113 -2.69 3.11 -20.12
N SER A 114 -3.85 2.47 -19.94
CA SER A 114 -4.21 1.69 -18.74
C SER A 114 -3.31 0.48 -18.47
N TYR A 115 -2.59 -0.02 -19.48
CA TYR A 115 -1.65 -1.14 -19.33
C TYR A 115 -0.20 -0.69 -19.14
N GLN A 116 0.07 0.61 -19.24
CA GLN A 116 1.42 1.18 -19.20
C GLN A 116 1.71 1.87 -17.86
N PRO A 117 2.89 1.67 -17.26
CA PRO A 117 3.33 2.41 -16.08
C PRO A 117 3.29 3.93 -16.26
N THR A 118 3.00 4.63 -15.16
CA THR A 118 3.08 6.10 -15.07
C THR A 118 4.48 6.59 -14.68
N GLU A 119 5.30 5.73 -14.08
CA GLU A 119 6.66 6.02 -13.61
C GLU A 119 7.62 4.92 -14.11
N TYR A 120 8.83 5.33 -14.51
CA TYR A 120 9.92 4.45 -14.93
C TYR A 120 11.20 4.89 -14.21
N LYS A 121 12.02 3.93 -13.80
CA LYS A 121 13.26 4.15 -13.05
C LYS A 121 14.43 3.42 -13.67
N ASP A 122 15.63 4.00 -13.55
CA ASP A 122 16.85 3.37 -14.02
C ASP A 122 17.40 2.31 -13.02
N SER A 123 18.60 1.78 -13.29
CA SER A 123 19.27 0.81 -12.42
C SER A 123 19.67 1.36 -11.04
N PHE A 124 19.69 2.69 -10.85
CA PHE A 124 20.00 3.35 -9.58
C PHE A 124 18.72 3.75 -8.82
N GLY A 125 17.56 3.67 -9.47
CA GLY A 125 16.26 4.02 -8.90
C GLY A 125 15.81 5.45 -9.23
N ASP A 126 16.56 6.18 -10.05
CA ASP A 126 16.25 7.55 -10.43
C ASP A 126 15.07 7.59 -11.43
N PRO A 127 14.06 8.44 -11.22
CA PRO A 127 12.87 8.48 -12.07
C PRO A 127 13.11 9.26 -13.36
N HIS A 128 12.71 8.69 -14.50
CA HIS A 128 12.81 9.33 -15.80
C HIS A 128 11.41 9.64 -16.40
N PRO A 129 11.17 10.87 -16.90
CA PRO A 129 9.93 11.22 -17.58
C PRO A 129 9.87 10.65 -19.00
N ARG A 130 8.67 10.29 -19.47
CA ARG A 130 8.45 9.72 -20.82
C ARG A 130 9.00 10.55 -21.98
N SER A 131 9.18 11.87 -21.80
CA SER A 131 9.80 12.75 -22.79
C SER A 131 11.27 12.43 -23.09
N GLU A 132 11.94 11.66 -22.21
CA GLU A 132 13.32 11.19 -22.44
C GLU A 132 13.38 9.91 -23.27
N PHE A 133 12.25 9.23 -23.52
CA PHE A 133 12.25 7.94 -24.18
C PHE A 133 12.16 8.11 -25.70
N THR A 134 12.63 7.10 -26.42
CA THR A 134 12.22 6.88 -27.82
C THR A 134 10.98 6.00 -27.83
N GLU A 135 9.92 6.37 -28.57
CA GLU A 135 8.65 5.61 -28.57
C GLU A 135 8.83 4.18 -29.06
N THR A 136 9.80 3.96 -29.97
CA THR A 136 10.19 2.65 -30.49
C THR A 136 10.93 1.77 -29.47
N SER A 137 11.35 2.31 -28.33
CA SER A 137 11.97 1.52 -27.25
C SER A 137 10.98 1.11 -26.15
N LEU A 138 9.76 1.66 -26.15
CA LEU A 138 8.77 1.44 -25.10
C LEU A 138 8.03 0.11 -25.31
N GLU A 139 8.52 -0.94 -24.65
CA GLU A 139 8.02 -2.31 -24.82
C GLU A 139 7.74 -3.01 -23.46
N PRO A 140 6.67 -3.83 -23.37
CA PRO A 140 6.45 -4.75 -22.27
C PRO A 140 7.45 -5.91 -22.36
N ILE A 141 8.08 -6.28 -21.23
CA ILE A 141 9.16 -7.28 -21.21
C ILE A 141 8.91 -8.46 -20.27
N TYR A 142 8.00 -8.31 -19.30
CA TYR A 142 7.74 -9.32 -18.28
C TYR A 142 6.38 -9.10 -17.65
N MET A 143 5.76 -10.19 -17.19
CA MET A 143 4.41 -10.19 -16.64
C MET A 143 4.34 -11.22 -15.51
N ASP A 144 3.81 -10.84 -14.36
CA ASP A 144 3.77 -11.69 -13.17
C ASP A 144 2.42 -11.56 -12.46
N ASN A 145 1.88 -12.67 -11.95
CA ASN A 145 0.65 -12.69 -11.14
C ASN A 145 0.88 -13.22 -9.72
N THR A 146 2.13 -13.51 -9.33
CA THR A 146 2.48 -14.12 -8.03
C THR A 146 1.91 -13.33 -6.85
N ALA A 147 1.97 -11.98 -6.90
CA ALA A 147 1.41 -11.09 -5.88
C ALA A 147 -0.14 -11.12 -5.78
N TYR A 148 -0.82 -11.65 -6.80
CA TYR A 148 -2.29 -11.69 -6.92
C TYR A 148 -2.86 -13.11 -6.85
N TYR A 149 -2.01 -14.13 -6.77
CA TYR A 149 -2.45 -15.52 -6.74
C TYR A 149 -3.28 -15.82 -5.48
N ARG A 150 -4.50 -16.32 -5.70
CA ARG A 150 -5.42 -16.80 -4.66
C ARG A 150 -6.18 -18.01 -5.19
N PRO A 151 -6.47 -19.05 -4.38
CA PRO A 151 -7.36 -20.14 -4.78
C PRO A 151 -8.71 -19.60 -5.30
N GLY A 152 -9.21 -20.18 -6.40
CA GLY A 152 -10.46 -19.76 -7.04
C GLY A 152 -10.38 -18.52 -7.93
N ARG A 153 -9.18 -17.96 -8.19
CA ARG A 153 -8.96 -16.88 -9.18
C ARG A 153 -8.17 -17.38 -10.40
N PRO A 154 -8.28 -16.70 -11.57
CA PRO A 154 -7.46 -17.02 -12.73
C PRO A 154 -5.96 -16.94 -12.41
N ILE A 155 -5.19 -17.88 -12.94
CA ILE A 155 -3.74 -18.01 -12.74
C ILE A 155 -3.00 -17.93 -14.07
N LEU A 156 -1.88 -17.20 -14.11
CA LEU A 156 -0.92 -17.22 -15.22
C LEU A 156 -0.24 -18.58 -15.32
N VAL A 157 -0.33 -19.22 -16.48
CA VAL A 157 0.24 -20.56 -16.71
C VAL A 157 1.50 -20.51 -17.58
N SER A 158 1.52 -19.60 -18.56
CA SER A 158 2.71 -19.23 -19.33
C SER A 158 2.55 -17.82 -19.90
N VAL A 159 3.67 -17.15 -20.16
CA VAL A 159 3.76 -16.03 -21.10
C VAL A 159 4.47 -16.57 -22.33
N ASP A 160 3.81 -16.51 -23.48
CA ASP A 160 4.27 -17.18 -24.70
C ASP A 160 5.19 -16.25 -25.52
N SER A 161 4.85 -14.97 -25.58
CA SER A 161 5.67 -13.93 -26.23
C SER A 161 5.22 -12.51 -25.89
N PHE A 162 6.16 -11.57 -25.84
CA PHE A 162 5.92 -10.15 -26.11
C PHE A 162 6.36 -9.84 -27.55
N THR A 163 5.57 -9.07 -28.30
CA THR A 163 5.92 -8.63 -29.67
C THR A 163 5.46 -7.19 -29.85
N GLY A 164 6.39 -6.23 -29.85
CA GLY A 164 6.05 -4.82 -29.70
C GLY A 164 5.18 -4.61 -28.46
N GLN A 165 4.09 -3.87 -28.58
CA GLN A 165 3.16 -3.60 -27.48
C GLN A 165 2.04 -4.66 -27.30
N ASN A 166 2.21 -5.86 -27.85
CA ASN A 166 1.27 -6.98 -27.63
C ASN A 166 1.88 -8.05 -26.71
N VAL A 167 1.05 -8.65 -25.86
CA VAL A 167 1.39 -9.83 -25.06
C VAL A 167 0.52 -11.01 -25.45
N LYS A 168 1.15 -12.18 -25.59
CA LYS A 168 0.48 -13.46 -25.73
C LYS A 168 0.78 -14.33 -24.52
N PHE A 169 -0.25 -14.81 -23.84
CA PHE A 169 -0.10 -15.58 -22.61
C PHE A 169 -1.24 -16.59 -22.43
N THR A 170 -1.01 -17.62 -21.61
CA THR A 170 -2.01 -18.63 -21.26
C THR A 170 -2.41 -18.48 -19.78
N THR A 171 -3.72 -18.50 -19.52
CA THR A 171 -4.32 -18.45 -18.17
C THR A 171 -5.30 -19.60 -17.95
N GLN A 172 -5.53 -20.01 -16.70
CA GLN A 172 -6.53 -21.04 -16.36
C GLN A 172 -7.83 -20.41 -15.87
N ILE A 173 -8.97 -20.85 -16.40
CA ILE A 173 -10.33 -20.42 -16.00
C ILE A 173 -11.29 -21.61 -15.89
N GLY A 174 -12.46 -21.40 -15.28
CA GLY A 174 -13.52 -22.40 -15.17
C GLY A 174 -13.29 -23.48 -14.10
N GLY A 175 -14.25 -24.39 -13.95
CA GLY A 175 -14.24 -25.41 -12.91
C GLY A 175 -14.35 -24.79 -11.51
N ALA A 176 -13.28 -24.87 -10.71
CA ALA A 176 -13.22 -24.23 -9.39
C ALA A 176 -12.89 -22.73 -9.44
N ILE A 177 -12.56 -22.19 -10.62
CA ILE A 177 -12.36 -20.76 -10.86
C ILE A 177 -13.69 -20.21 -11.38
N GLU A 178 -14.39 -19.49 -10.50
CA GLU A 178 -15.69 -18.87 -10.80
C GLU A 178 -15.48 -17.56 -11.59
N PRO A 179 -16.35 -17.25 -12.57
CA PRO A 179 -16.29 -15.98 -13.28
C PRO A 179 -16.71 -14.82 -12.37
N THR A 180 -16.14 -13.65 -12.65
CA THR A 180 -16.44 -12.38 -11.97
C THR A 180 -17.79 -11.80 -12.35
N ASP A 181 -18.26 -12.05 -13.58
CA ASP A 181 -19.66 -11.85 -13.98
C ASP A 181 -20.12 -13.04 -14.84
N TYR A 182 -21.38 -13.42 -14.73
CA TYR A 182 -22.00 -14.54 -15.45
C TYR A 182 -23.45 -14.19 -15.76
N ARG A 183 -23.73 -13.93 -17.04
CA ARG A 183 -24.96 -13.27 -17.50
C ARG A 183 -25.61 -14.01 -18.66
N PRO A 184 -26.95 -14.18 -18.67
CA PRO A 184 -27.65 -14.64 -19.86
C PRO A 184 -27.62 -13.54 -20.92
N TYR A 185 -27.27 -13.90 -22.16
CA TYR A 185 -27.28 -12.93 -23.28
C TYR A 185 -28.21 -13.35 -24.43
N ASN A 186 -28.55 -14.64 -24.52
CA ASN A 186 -29.62 -15.16 -25.36
C ASN A 186 -30.10 -16.53 -24.82
N PRO A 187 -30.98 -16.55 -23.79
CA PRO A 187 -31.36 -17.78 -23.08
C PRO A 187 -31.72 -18.94 -24.02
N PRO A 188 -31.14 -20.15 -23.84
CA PRO A 188 -30.40 -20.63 -22.67
C PRO A 188 -28.90 -20.30 -22.65
N LYS A 189 -28.38 -19.46 -23.56
CA LYS A 189 -26.94 -19.15 -23.67
C LYS A 189 -26.50 -18.00 -22.74
N TYR A 190 -25.36 -18.22 -22.10
CA TYR A 190 -24.71 -17.29 -21.18
C TYR A 190 -23.36 -16.81 -21.70
N SER A 191 -22.91 -15.69 -21.16
CA SER A 191 -21.55 -15.21 -21.29
C SER A 191 -20.96 -14.89 -19.92
N ALA A 192 -19.63 -14.89 -19.81
CA ALA A 192 -18.93 -14.78 -18.54
C ALA A 192 -17.64 -13.97 -18.68
N ASP A 193 -17.35 -13.16 -17.67
CA ASP A 193 -16.11 -12.36 -17.56
C ASP A 193 -15.22 -12.92 -16.45
N TYR A 194 -13.93 -13.12 -16.75
CA TYR A 194 -12.90 -13.43 -15.77
C TYR A 194 -11.92 -12.26 -15.65
N VAL A 195 -11.82 -11.64 -14.48
CA VAL A 195 -10.80 -10.63 -14.19
C VAL A 195 -9.54 -11.31 -13.66
N PHE A 196 -8.43 -11.08 -14.36
CA PHE A 196 -7.12 -11.62 -14.08
C PHE A 196 -6.14 -10.49 -13.77
N ASN A 197 -5.67 -10.43 -12.52
CA ASN A 197 -4.81 -9.36 -12.03
C ASN A 197 -3.34 -9.74 -12.20
N THR A 198 -2.54 -8.82 -12.76
CA THR A 198 -1.12 -9.04 -13.04
C THR A 198 -0.32 -7.74 -12.96
N ASP A 199 0.97 -7.87 -12.64
CA ASP A 199 1.96 -6.82 -12.81
C ASP A 199 2.63 -6.95 -14.19
N LEU A 200 2.49 -5.90 -15.01
CA LEU A 200 3.23 -5.74 -16.27
C LEU A 200 4.46 -4.85 -16.05
N TYR A 201 5.61 -5.35 -16.46
CA TYR A 201 6.87 -4.61 -16.45
C TYR A 201 7.19 -4.17 -17.87
N TRP A 202 7.42 -2.88 -18.02
CA TRP A 202 7.78 -2.24 -19.28
C TRP A 202 9.18 -1.68 -19.20
N ARG A 203 9.90 -1.71 -20.31
CA ARG A 203 11.17 -1.00 -20.47
C ARG A 203 11.09 0.07 -21.53
N ALA A 204 11.97 1.05 -21.39
CA ALA A 204 12.28 2.03 -22.41
C ALA A 204 13.78 2.36 -22.34
N LEU A 205 14.29 3.01 -23.39
CA LEU A 205 15.60 3.64 -23.41
C LEU A 205 15.41 5.14 -23.25
N ALA A 206 15.77 5.68 -22.10
CA ALA A 206 15.90 7.12 -21.90
C ALA A 206 17.19 7.61 -22.58
N GLU A 207 17.05 8.44 -23.61
CA GLU A 207 18.16 8.93 -24.42
C GLU A 207 18.37 10.43 -24.24
N ILE A 208 19.61 10.81 -23.92
CA ILE A 208 20.05 12.21 -23.94
C ILE A 208 21.25 12.30 -24.88
N THR A 209 21.08 12.99 -26.01
CA THR A 209 22.16 13.25 -26.97
C THR A 209 22.63 14.69 -26.83
N LYS A 210 23.92 14.91 -26.60
CA LYS A 210 24.53 16.25 -26.61
C LYS A 210 25.56 16.35 -27.73
N GLU A 211 25.53 17.45 -28.47
CA GLU A 211 26.47 17.74 -29.56
C GLU A 211 27.13 19.10 -29.32
N ILE A 212 28.45 19.17 -29.45
CA ILE A 212 29.23 20.42 -29.37
C ILE A 212 29.49 20.98 -30.78
N ASN A 213 29.17 22.25 -30.96
CA ASN A 213 29.53 23.05 -32.12
C ASN A 213 30.60 24.08 -31.73
N LEU A 214 31.40 24.48 -32.71
CA LEU A 214 32.47 25.45 -32.54
C LEU A 214 32.44 26.43 -33.70
N SER A 215 32.43 27.73 -33.40
CA SER A 215 32.50 28.79 -34.39
C SER A 215 33.74 28.64 -35.29
N ASN A 216 33.58 28.84 -36.61
CA ASN A 216 34.66 28.71 -37.58
C ASN A 216 35.87 29.61 -37.23
N GLY A 217 37.07 29.01 -37.16
CA GLY A 217 38.33 29.68 -36.86
C GLY A 217 38.74 30.72 -37.90
N GLY A 218 38.98 30.30 -39.15
CA GLY A 218 39.26 31.22 -40.27
C GLY A 218 40.64 31.87 -40.23
N GLN A 219 40.81 32.95 -41.01
CA GLN A 219 42.05 33.74 -41.10
C GLN A 219 42.00 34.94 -40.14
N LEU A 220 43.16 35.30 -39.58
CA LEU A 220 43.39 36.46 -38.71
C LEU A 220 44.62 37.24 -39.20
N SER A 221 44.69 38.55 -38.94
CA SER A 221 45.96 39.29 -39.10
C SER A 221 46.87 39.06 -37.88
N ILE A 222 48.20 39.20 -38.02
CA ILE A 222 49.13 39.15 -36.88
C ILE A 222 48.71 40.18 -35.80
N ASN A 223 48.77 39.78 -34.53
CA ASN A 223 48.24 40.49 -33.35
C ASN A 223 46.71 40.64 -33.26
N GLN A 224 45.93 40.22 -34.26
CA GLN A 224 44.47 40.19 -34.16
C GLN A 224 44.02 39.11 -33.17
N SER A 225 43.00 39.42 -32.38
CA SER A 225 42.32 38.45 -31.53
C SER A 225 40.93 38.13 -32.07
N LYS A 226 40.48 36.88 -31.86
CA LYS A 226 39.13 36.44 -32.23
C LYS A 226 38.56 35.54 -31.15
N GLN A 227 37.35 35.86 -30.70
CA GLN A 227 36.60 35.01 -29.80
C GLN A 227 36.05 33.82 -30.58
N LEU A 228 36.44 32.60 -30.18
CA LEU A 228 35.73 31.39 -30.59
C LEU A 228 34.61 31.10 -29.59
N ASN A 229 33.46 30.65 -30.08
CA ASN A 229 32.33 30.23 -29.27
C ASN A 229 32.12 28.74 -29.45
N ALA A 230 32.26 27.98 -28.35
CA ALA A 230 31.76 26.62 -28.25
C ALA A 230 30.31 26.66 -27.77
N THR A 231 29.42 26.00 -28.49
CA THR A 231 28.01 25.86 -28.12
C THR A 231 27.64 24.39 -27.98
N VAL A 232 26.81 24.05 -27.00
CA VAL A 232 26.25 22.70 -26.85
C VAL A 232 24.73 22.77 -27.02
N LYS A 233 24.20 21.85 -27.82
CA LYS A 233 22.76 21.58 -27.96
C LYS A 233 22.46 20.19 -27.39
N THR A 234 21.31 20.07 -26.75
CA THR A 234 20.81 18.81 -26.17
C THR A 234 19.55 18.37 -26.91
N LYS A 235 19.48 17.10 -27.29
CA LYS A 235 18.28 16.39 -27.73
C LYS A 235 17.92 15.36 -26.66
N THR A 236 16.63 15.20 -26.41
CA THR A 236 16.08 14.33 -25.37
C THR A 236 15.00 13.44 -26.00
N GLY A 237 15.10 12.12 -25.79
CA GLY A 237 14.23 11.11 -26.42
C GLY A 237 14.17 11.25 -27.93
N ASP A 238 12.98 11.08 -28.51
CA ASP A 238 12.72 11.33 -29.93
C ASP A 238 12.69 12.81 -30.34
N GLY A 239 12.76 13.75 -29.39
CA GLY A 239 12.62 15.18 -29.62
C GLY A 239 13.65 15.80 -30.58
N SER A 240 13.44 17.07 -30.94
CA SER A 240 14.45 17.86 -31.65
C SER A 240 15.55 18.34 -30.71
N PHE A 241 16.71 18.72 -31.26
CA PHE A 241 17.71 19.47 -30.48
C PHE A 241 17.12 20.81 -30.00
N GLY A 242 17.27 21.10 -28.71
CA GLY A 242 16.93 22.38 -28.11
C GLY A 242 17.93 23.50 -28.48
N ALA A 243 17.73 24.67 -27.88
CA ALA A 243 18.56 25.84 -28.13
C ALA A 243 20.05 25.59 -27.80
N GLU A 244 20.93 26.14 -28.64
CA GLU A 244 22.38 26.11 -28.41
C GLU A 244 22.77 27.01 -27.22
N THR A 245 23.49 26.44 -26.26
CA THR A 245 24.01 27.16 -25.09
C THR A 245 25.51 27.36 -25.23
N ASN A 246 26.01 28.59 -25.09
CA ASN A 246 27.45 28.86 -25.07
C ASN A 246 28.09 28.26 -23.80
N VAL A 247 29.17 27.49 -23.96
CA VAL A 247 29.86 26.77 -22.88
C VAL A 247 31.27 27.31 -22.60
N ASN A 248 31.66 28.46 -23.14
CA ASN A 248 32.98 29.05 -22.91
C ASN A 248 33.27 29.38 -21.43
N SER A 249 32.23 29.64 -20.63
CA SER A 249 32.32 29.92 -19.21
C SER A 249 31.04 29.53 -18.46
N GLY A 250 31.19 29.02 -17.23
CA GLY A 250 30.09 28.81 -16.28
C GLY A 250 29.23 27.55 -16.44
N ASN A 251 29.26 26.86 -17.58
CA ASN A 251 28.42 25.68 -17.84
C ASN A 251 29.24 24.40 -18.06
N GLY A 252 29.76 23.80 -16.99
CA GLY A 252 30.65 22.62 -17.05
C GLY A 252 32.13 22.98 -17.17
N ARG A 253 32.99 21.98 -17.38
CA ARG A 253 34.44 22.18 -17.52
C ARG A 253 34.81 22.25 -19.01
N THR A 254 35.23 23.43 -19.46
CA THR A 254 35.68 23.65 -20.85
C THR A 254 37.19 23.83 -20.88
N THR A 255 37.87 22.99 -21.64
CA THR A 255 39.34 23.01 -21.80
C THR A 255 39.67 23.28 -23.27
N TRP A 256 40.48 24.30 -23.50
CA TRP A 256 40.93 24.72 -24.83
C TRP A 256 42.41 24.38 -25.02
N THR A 257 42.78 23.86 -26.20
CA THR A 257 44.19 23.63 -26.57
C THR A 257 44.46 24.10 -27.99
N SER A 258 45.68 24.59 -28.23
CA SER A 258 46.21 24.92 -29.56
C SER A 258 47.29 23.92 -29.91
N SER A 259 47.25 23.33 -31.11
CA SER A 259 48.27 22.38 -31.58
C SER A 259 49.62 23.05 -31.85
N ASN A 260 49.65 24.36 -32.02
CA ASN A 260 50.87 25.17 -32.15
C ASN A 260 50.64 26.59 -31.58
N PRO A 261 50.86 26.78 -30.27
CA PRO A 261 50.73 28.09 -29.61
C PRO A 261 51.62 29.19 -30.19
N GLY A 262 52.69 28.85 -30.91
CA GLY A 262 53.56 29.82 -31.58
C GLY A 262 52.94 30.49 -32.82
N VAL A 263 51.92 29.87 -33.41
CA VAL A 263 51.12 30.46 -34.51
C VAL A 263 49.94 31.24 -33.94
N ALA A 264 49.15 30.61 -33.06
CA ALA A 264 48.11 31.29 -32.30
C ALA A 264 47.90 30.64 -30.93
N THR A 265 47.84 31.46 -29.88
CA THR A 265 47.49 31.02 -28.52
C THR A 265 45.98 31.05 -28.34
N ILE A 266 45.49 30.31 -27.34
CA ILE A 266 44.09 30.37 -26.92
C ILE A 266 43.99 30.39 -25.39
N SER A 267 43.08 31.22 -24.88
CA SER A 267 42.77 31.35 -23.46
C SER A 267 41.66 30.39 -23.02
N ASN A 268 41.51 30.22 -21.70
CA ASN A 268 40.47 29.36 -21.11
C ASN A 268 39.03 29.80 -21.45
N SER A 269 38.80 31.04 -21.89
CA SER A 269 37.50 31.55 -22.32
C SER A 269 37.27 31.44 -23.85
N GLY A 270 38.18 30.82 -24.61
CA GLY A 270 38.07 30.67 -26.06
C GLY A 270 38.53 31.87 -26.89
N LEU A 271 39.13 32.91 -26.26
CA LEU A 271 39.76 34.00 -27.01
C LEU A 271 41.09 33.51 -27.60
N VAL A 272 41.18 33.51 -28.94
CA VAL A 272 42.39 33.23 -29.73
C VAL A 272 43.15 34.51 -29.98
N GLN A 273 44.49 34.46 -29.92
CA GLN A 273 45.36 35.56 -30.31
C GLN A 273 46.39 35.08 -31.35
N ALA A 274 46.42 35.76 -32.50
CA ALA A 274 47.36 35.47 -33.58
C ALA A 274 48.78 35.97 -33.24
N VAL A 275 49.75 35.06 -33.27
CA VAL A 275 51.14 35.31 -32.84
C VAL A 275 52.10 35.38 -34.03
N SER A 276 52.02 34.44 -34.96
CA SER A 276 52.89 34.42 -36.14
C SER A 276 52.23 33.73 -37.33
N ARG A 277 52.74 34.02 -38.54
CA ARG A 277 52.24 33.47 -39.80
C ARG A 277 52.33 31.94 -39.81
N GLY A 278 51.19 31.28 -40.01
CA GLY A 278 51.09 29.83 -40.10
C GLY A 278 49.64 29.37 -39.94
N THR A 279 49.45 28.07 -39.75
CA THR A 279 48.14 27.46 -39.44
C THR A 279 48.25 26.63 -38.17
N THR A 280 47.26 26.72 -37.28
CA THR A 280 47.14 25.86 -36.10
C THR A 280 45.71 25.33 -35.92
N THR A 281 45.59 24.19 -35.25
CA THR A 281 44.30 23.56 -34.92
C THR A 281 44.00 23.83 -33.46
N ILE A 282 42.85 24.47 -33.21
CA ILE A 282 42.29 24.63 -31.88
C ILE A 282 41.37 23.44 -31.61
N THR A 283 41.50 22.83 -30.43
CA THR A 283 40.61 21.79 -29.90
C THR A 283 39.90 22.32 -28.66
N VAL A 284 38.60 22.03 -28.55
CA VAL A 284 37.82 22.25 -27.33
C VAL A 284 37.32 20.90 -26.81
N LEU A 285 37.53 20.65 -25.52
CA LEU A 285 36.93 19.55 -24.76
C LEU A 285 35.99 20.13 -23.71
N TRP A 286 34.76 19.66 -23.67
CA TRP A 286 33.72 20.05 -22.72
C TRP A 286 33.25 18.85 -21.91
N GLU A 287 33.26 18.97 -20.58
CA GLU A 287 32.87 17.90 -19.67
C GLU A 287 31.74 18.38 -18.73
N LYS A 288 30.58 17.71 -18.76
CA LYS A 288 29.43 17.99 -17.87
C LYS A 288 28.40 16.85 -17.86
N ASP A 289 27.90 16.49 -16.67
CA ASP A 289 26.86 15.46 -16.47
C ASP A 289 27.27 14.10 -17.08
N ASP A 290 28.53 13.70 -16.85
CA ASP A 290 29.25 12.54 -17.43
C ASP A 290 29.52 12.59 -18.95
N PHE A 291 28.98 13.57 -19.69
CA PHE A 291 29.32 13.76 -21.12
C PHE A 291 30.73 14.35 -21.27
N GLN A 292 31.45 13.89 -22.29
CA GLN A 292 32.74 14.41 -22.73
C GLN A 292 32.68 14.73 -24.23
N LEU A 293 32.43 15.99 -24.59
CA LEU A 293 32.29 16.41 -25.98
C LEU A 293 33.54 17.11 -26.49
N THR A 294 34.03 16.73 -27.67
CA THR A 294 35.23 17.33 -28.27
C THR A 294 35.06 17.67 -29.75
N THR A 295 35.59 18.83 -30.16
CA THR A 295 35.63 19.24 -31.56
C THR A 295 36.79 20.20 -31.84
N THR A 296 37.06 20.46 -33.12
CA THR A 296 38.24 21.23 -33.56
C THR A 296 37.90 22.26 -34.63
N THR A 297 38.72 23.30 -34.73
CA THR A 297 38.69 24.27 -35.83
C THR A 297 40.10 24.76 -36.16
N THR A 298 40.32 25.31 -37.35
CA THR A 298 41.64 25.79 -37.80
C THR A 298 41.71 27.30 -37.85
N ILE A 299 42.85 27.84 -37.42
CA ILE A 299 43.20 29.27 -37.45
C ILE A 299 44.40 29.44 -38.39
N GLY A 300 44.32 30.37 -39.34
CA GLY A 300 45.45 30.84 -40.13
C GLY A 300 45.77 32.32 -39.85
N VAL A 301 47.00 32.76 -40.16
CA VAL A 301 47.49 34.12 -39.80
C VAL A 301 48.23 34.83 -40.97
N GLU A 302 47.83 36.06 -41.30
CA GLU A 302 48.30 36.92 -42.42
C GLU A 302 48.55 38.41 -41.99
N GLU A 303 48.71 39.38 -42.91
CA GLU A 303 49.04 40.81 -42.61
C GLU A 303 48.03 41.84 -43.21
N ASP A 304 47.91 43.03 -42.60
CA ASP A 304 46.76 44.00 -42.59
C ASP A 304 46.56 44.94 -43.82
N PRO A 305 45.36 45.55 -44.00
CA PRO A 305 45.29 47.04 -44.09
C PRO A 305 43.96 47.78 -43.69
N GLY A 306 44.06 48.98 -43.09
CA GLY A 306 43.55 50.22 -43.75
C GLY A 306 42.44 51.13 -43.14
N ASN A 307 42.87 52.23 -42.50
CA ASN A 307 42.17 53.38 -41.85
C ASN A 307 41.23 54.33 -42.68
N GLY A 308 40.40 55.16 -42.02
CA GLY A 308 39.75 56.39 -42.57
C GLY A 308 38.71 57.11 -41.66
N GLY A 309 38.66 58.46 -41.59
CA GLY A 309 37.75 59.21 -40.68
C GLY A 309 37.57 60.73 -40.93
N GLY A 310 37.02 61.47 -39.94
CA GLY A 310 36.71 62.94 -39.95
C GLY A 310 35.23 63.28 -40.27
N GLY A 311 34.60 64.40 -39.88
CA GLY A 311 34.95 65.60 -39.08
C GLY A 311 33.71 66.54 -38.97
N GLY A 312 33.71 67.66 -38.23
CA GLY A 312 32.50 68.51 -38.05
C GLY A 312 32.73 70.03 -37.86
N ASN A 313 31.65 70.83 -37.96
CA ASN A 313 31.44 72.25 -37.56
C ASN A 313 29.95 72.63 -37.85
N GLY A 314 29.29 73.69 -37.35
CA GLY A 314 29.69 74.95 -36.70
C GLY A 314 29.50 76.14 -37.67
N GLY A 315 28.64 77.16 -37.46
CA GLY A 315 27.69 77.52 -36.37
C GLY A 315 26.74 78.68 -36.79
N GLY A 316 26.08 79.40 -35.87
CA GLY A 316 25.17 80.53 -36.23
C GLY A 316 24.93 81.55 -35.09
N SER A 317 24.62 82.82 -35.44
CA SER A 317 24.48 83.93 -34.47
C SER A 317 23.35 84.90 -34.86
N GLY A 318 22.57 85.36 -33.87
CA GLY A 318 21.46 86.30 -34.03
C GLY A 318 21.06 86.92 -32.68
N VAL A 319 20.61 88.17 -32.70
CA VAL A 319 20.25 88.93 -31.49
C VAL A 319 18.91 88.45 -30.93
N GLY A 320 18.86 88.15 -29.63
CA GLY A 320 17.63 87.74 -28.94
C GLY A 320 17.73 87.87 -27.42
N CYS A 321 16.60 87.87 -26.73
CA CYS A 321 16.58 87.79 -25.27
C CYS A 321 17.15 86.44 -24.82
N SER A 322 18.17 86.45 -23.97
CA SER A 322 18.84 85.23 -23.50
C SER A 322 18.08 84.63 -22.32
N PRO A 323 17.58 83.39 -22.41
CA PRO A 323 16.91 82.73 -21.29
C PRO A 323 17.91 82.08 -20.32
N THR A 324 17.75 82.36 -19.03
CA THR A 324 18.41 81.65 -17.92
C THR A 324 17.35 80.94 -17.10
N ILE A 325 17.47 79.62 -16.95
CA ILE A 325 16.57 78.82 -16.10
C ILE A 325 17.08 78.96 -14.65
N GLY A 326 16.27 79.55 -13.77
CA GLY A 326 16.57 79.58 -12.34
C GLY A 326 16.39 78.21 -11.71
N PRO A 327 17.19 77.84 -10.68
CA PRO A 327 17.07 76.55 -10.00
C PRO A 327 15.67 76.40 -9.38
N PRO A 328 15.05 75.22 -9.49
CA PRO A 328 13.70 75.00 -8.98
C PRO A 328 13.72 74.79 -7.45
N SER A 329 12.67 75.26 -6.78
CA SER A 329 12.39 74.92 -5.39
C SER A 329 11.37 73.79 -5.29
N THR A 330 11.52 72.94 -4.27
CA THR A 330 10.57 71.86 -3.97
C THR A 330 9.35 72.43 -3.26
N GLY A 331 8.17 72.28 -3.87
CA GLY A 331 6.87 72.59 -3.31
C GLY A 331 6.20 71.36 -2.67
N THR A 332 4.90 71.19 -2.94
CA THR A 332 4.10 70.08 -2.40
C THR A 332 4.66 68.72 -2.84
N ILE A 333 4.74 67.79 -1.89
CA ILE A 333 5.05 66.38 -2.16
C ILE A 333 3.76 65.56 -2.06
N MET A 334 3.44 64.79 -3.11
CA MET A 334 2.37 63.80 -3.10
C MET A 334 2.95 62.43 -2.75
N SER A 335 2.68 61.95 -1.53
CA SER A 335 3.18 60.65 -1.05
C SER A 335 2.02 59.68 -0.79
N MET A 336 2.24 58.41 -1.13
CA MET A 336 1.35 57.30 -0.82
C MET A 336 2.17 56.01 -0.72
N SER A 337 1.75 55.06 0.11
CA SER A 337 2.41 53.77 0.24
C SER A 337 1.46 52.71 0.75
N ASP A 338 1.60 51.51 0.21
CA ASP A 338 1.04 50.29 0.79
C ASP A 338 2.16 49.25 0.87
N LEU A 339 2.61 48.96 2.09
CA LEU A 339 3.78 48.11 2.39
C LEU A 339 3.45 46.99 3.39
N ASP A 340 2.20 46.88 3.84
CA ASP A 340 1.74 45.72 4.62
C ASP A 340 1.10 44.73 3.63
N PRO A 341 1.63 43.50 3.48
CA PRO A 341 1.06 42.53 2.56
C PRO A 341 -0.26 41.90 3.00
N ASN A 342 -0.80 42.26 4.18
CA ASN A 342 -1.99 41.66 4.79
C ASN A 342 -1.90 40.12 4.87
N ALA A 343 -0.66 39.62 5.04
CA ALA A 343 -0.31 38.24 4.77
C ALA A 343 -0.88 37.26 5.81
N ASN A 344 -1.65 36.28 5.32
CA ASN A 344 -2.26 35.22 6.12
C ASN A 344 -2.22 33.88 5.38
N GLY A 345 -2.50 32.77 6.06
CA GLY A 345 -2.47 31.45 5.40
C GLY A 345 -2.91 30.29 6.27
N VAL A 346 -3.00 29.11 5.66
CA VAL A 346 -3.49 27.87 6.27
C VAL A 346 -2.68 26.65 5.82
N ILE A 347 -2.67 25.62 6.67
CA ILE A 347 -2.14 24.29 6.36
C ILE A 347 -3.24 23.28 6.71
N LYS A 348 -3.79 22.55 5.73
CA LYS A 348 -4.91 21.61 5.99
C LYS A 348 -4.75 20.33 5.16
N SER A 349 -5.57 19.32 5.46
CA SER A 349 -5.71 18.10 4.64
C SER A 349 -5.95 18.47 3.18
N ASP A 350 -5.34 17.73 2.25
CA ASP A 350 -5.62 17.87 0.82
C ASP A 350 -7.11 17.66 0.47
N ASN A 351 -7.47 17.99 -0.77
CA ASN A 351 -8.83 18.23 -1.26
C ASN A 351 -9.46 19.52 -0.68
N ARG A 352 -8.76 20.66 -0.83
CA ARG A 352 -9.21 22.01 -0.38
C ARG A 352 -10.70 22.28 -0.69
N GLY A 353 -11.50 22.52 0.35
CA GLY A 353 -12.95 22.72 0.27
C GLY A 353 -13.78 21.46 0.52
N SER A 354 -13.13 20.29 0.59
CA SER A 354 -13.68 18.97 0.90
C SER A 354 -12.66 18.15 1.72
N GLU A 355 -11.99 18.82 2.67
CA GLU A 355 -10.92 18.25 3.49
C GLU A 355 -11.37 16.99 4.24
N THR A 356 -10.70 15.86 3.97
CA THR A 356 -11.05 14.57 4.61
C THR A 356 -10.78 14.55 6.11
N PHE A 357 -9.68 15.18 6.54
CA PHE A 357 -9.23 15.20 7.93
C PHE A 357 -9.25 16.62 8.52
N ASN A 358 -9.75 16.75 9.75
CA ASN A 358 -9.59 17.96 10.53
C ASN A 358 -8.20 17.98 11.18
N VAL A 359 -7.24 18.64 10.54
CA VAL A 359 -5.82 18.71 10.98
C VAL A 359 -5.61 19.26 12.39
N LEU A 360 -6.57 20.01 12.97
CA LEU A 360 -6.49 20.45 14.37
C LEU A 360 -6.68 19.27 15.33
N ARG A 361 -7.49 18.28 14.92
CA ARG A 361 -7.88 17.11 15.70
C ARG A 361 -6.96 15.91 15.44
N GLY A 362 -6.63 15.66 14.18
CA GLY A 362 -5.82 14.53 13.77
C GLY A 362 -5.78 14.41 12.25
N ILE A 363 -4.59 14.17 11.72
CA ILE A 363 -4.38 13.65 10.38
C ILE A 363 -3.32 12.52 10.45
N PRO A 364 -3.56 11.35 9.82
CA PRO A 364 -2.57 10.28 9.78
C PRO A 364 -1.31 10.65 9.00
N THR A 365 -0.22 9.96 9.28
CA THR A 365 0.90 9.86 8.33
C THR A 365 0.47 9.20 7.01
N SER A 366 1.24 9.39 5.95
CA SER A 366 0.91 8.96 4.58
C SER A 366 -0.38 9.57 3.99
N GLU A 367 -1.01 10.51 4.69
CA GLU A 367 -1.90 11.52 4.09
C GLU A 367 -1.11 12.76 3.69
N SER A 368 -1.75 13.64 2.92
CA SER A 368 -1.12 14.84 2.37
C SER A 368 -1.84 16.11 2.81
N LEU A 369 -1.04 17.17 2.96
CA LEU A 369 -1.49 18.51 3.31
C LEU A 369 -1.38 19.44 2.10
N TYR A 370 -2.32 20.38 1.97
CA TYR A 370 -2.09 21.59 1.20
C TYR A 370 -1.61 22.73 2.10
N THR A 371 -0.84 23.62 1.47
CA THR A 371 -0.44 24.92 2.03
C THR A 371 -1.05 26.01 1.15
N ASN A 372 -1.59 27.06 1.76
CA ASN A 372 -2.13 28.22 1.05
C ASN A 372 -1.73 29.50 1.79
N ALA A 373 -1.20 30.48 1.05
CA ALA A 373 -1.00 31.84 1.54
C ALA A 373 -1.88 32.83 0.75
N PHE A 374 -2.23 33.93 1.39
CA PHE A 374 -2.97 35.05 0.85
C PHE A 374 -2.22 36.32 1.25
N ALA A 375 -2.05 37.22 0.30
CA ALA A 375 -1.38 38.50 0.48
C ALA A 375 -1.71 39.43 -0.69
N ASP A 376 -1.35 40.68 -0.59
CA ASP A 376 -1.59 41.67 -1.64
C ASP A 376 -0.67 41.49 -2.85
N ASN A 377 -1.25 41.66 -4.06
CA ASN A 377 -0.62 41.31 -5.33
C ASN A 377 0.64 42.11 -5.67
N TYR A 378 0.83 43.28 -5.05
CA TYR A 378 2.06 44.05 -5.04
C TYR A 378 2.11 44.95 -3.80
N LEU A 379 3.30 45.47 -3.48
CA LEU A 379 3.47 46.55 -2.51
C LEU A 379 4.07 47.76 -3.22
N PHE A 380 3.81 48.97 -2.73
CA PHE A 380 4.39 50.17 -3.31
C PHE A 380 4.65 51.27 -2.29
N LYS A 381 5.54 52.19 -2.66
CA LYS A 381 5.76 53.46 -1.97
C LYS A 381 6.18 54.49 -3.00
N GLN A 382 5.50 55.63 -3.03
CA GLN A 382 5.73 56.72 -3.97
C GLN A 382 5.83 58.06 -3.25
N ALA A 383 6.62 58.95 -3.81
CA ALA A 383 6.65 60.36 -3.48
C ALA A 383 6.94 61.17 -4.76
N TRP A 384 5.98 62.00 -5.19
CA TRP A 384 6.13 62.93 -6.31
C TRP A 384 6.37 64.33 -5.75
N ALA A 385 7.48 64.96 -6.12
CA ALA A 385 7.81 66.33 -5.72
C ALA A 385 7.40 67.31 -6.82
N LYS A 386 6.56 68.30 -6.50
CA LYS A 386 6.32 69.41 -7.42
C LYS A 386 7.49 70.39 -7.35
N MET A 387 8.25 70.48 -8.43
CA MET A 387 9.34 71.44 -8.61
C MET A 387 8.76 72.74 -9.20
N SER A 388 9.19 73.90 -8.73
CA SER A 388 8.71 75.20 -9.25
C SER A 388 9.82 76.24 -9.26
N GLY A 389 9.91 77.01 -10.35
CA GLY A 389 10.96 78.00 -10.53
C GLY A 389 10.58 79.06 -11.55
N LYS A 390 11.58 79.83 -12.01
CA LYS A 390 11.39 80.90 -13.00
C LYS A 390 12.45 80.82 -14.09
N VAL A 391 12.05 80.96 -15.35
CA VAL A 391 12.96 81.33 -16.44
C VAL A 391 13.04 82.85 -16.47
N THR A 392 14.24 83.39 -16.32
CA THR A 392 14.52 84.82 -16.46
C THR A 392 15.06 85.07 -17.86
N TYR A 393 14.50 86.04 -18.57
CA TYR A 393 14.98 86.45 -19.89
C TYR A 393 15.67 87.80 -19.77
N ASP A 394 16.96 87.81 -20.05
CA ASP A 394 17.76 89.01 -20.15
C ASP A 394 17.61 89.58 -21.57
N CYS A 395 16.74 90.58 -21.72
CA CYS A 395 16.49 91.26 -22.99
C CYS A 395 17.37 92.50 -23.10
N SER A 396 18.20 92.54 -24.15
CA SER A 396 18.96 93.72 -24.56
C SER A 396 18.52 94.15 -25.95
N VAL A 397 17.94 95.34 -26.07
CA VAL A 397 17.44 95.91 -27.33
C VAL A 397 18.06 97.30 -27.53
N THR A 398 18.88 97.46 -28.57
CA THR A 398 19.41 98.78 -28.94
C THR A 398 18.48 99.42 -29.96
N LEU A 399 17.99 100.61 -29.64
CA LEU A 399 17.18 101.42 -30.55
C LEU A 399 17.95 102.64 -31.02
N SER A 400 17.84 102.96 -32.31
CA SER A 400 18.31 104.21 -32.89
C SER A 400 17.19 105.24 -32.85
N TYR A 401 17.48 106.44 -32.32
CA TYR A 401 16.59 107.59 -32.35
C TYR A 401 17.19 108.65 -33.25
N ASP A 402 16.50 108.97 -34.34
CA ASP A 402 16.85 110.10 -35.19
C ASP A 402 16.30 111.38 -34.56
N ARG A 403 17.19 112.33 -34.30
CA ARG A 403 16.89 113.60 -33.63
C ARG A 403 17.21 114.77 -34.54
N GLU A 404 16.40 115.82 -34.44
CA GLU A 404 16.56 117.04 -35.21
C GLU A 404 16.30 118.26 -34.33
N TRP A 405 17.19 119.26 -34.39
CA TRP A 405 17.09 120.50 -33.63
C TRP A 405 17.66 121.66 -34.46
N THR A 406 17.59 122.89 -33.93
CA THR A 406 18.12 124.07 -34.62
C THR A 406 19.31 124.68 -33.88
N VAL A 407 20.33 125.09 -34.63
CA VAL A 407 21.51 125.82 -34.11
C VAL A 407 21.62 127.18 -34.82
N PRO A 408 22.32 128.18 -34.25
CA PRO A 408 22.36 129.52 -34.84
C PRO A 408 23.13 129.48 -36.16
N GLY A 409 22.67 130.24 -37.15
CA GLY A 409 23.36 130.37 -38.43
C GLY A 409 24.68 131.14 -38.31
N PRO A 410 25.55 131.08 -39.33
CA PRO A 410 26.83 131.81 -39.31
C PRO A 410 26.60 133.31 -39.04
N PRO A 411 27.40 133.93 -38.15
CA PRO A 411 27.12 135.27 -37.64
C PRO A 411 27.15 136.35 -38.71
N LEU A 412 26.15 137.22 -38.67
CA LEU A 412 26.02 138.42 -39.49
C LEU A 412 26.71 139.57 -38.76
N CYS A 413 27.88 139.97 -39.27
CA CYS A 413 28.66 141.06 -38.71
C CYS A 413 28.45 142.37 -39.48
N THR A 414 28.05 143.42 -38.78
CA THR A 414 28.06 144.81 -39.26
C THR A 414 29.05 145.64 -38.42
N GLU A 415 29.31 146.90 -38.78
CA GLU A 415 30.37 147.71 -38.15
C GLU A 415 30.19 147.93 -36.63
N ASP A 416 28.97 147.76 -36.10
CA ASP A 416 28.66 147.85 -34.65
C ASP A 416 28.71 146.50 -33.89
N GLY A 417 29.00 145.37 -34.57
CA GLY A 417 29.15 144.05 -33.95
C GLY A 417 28.50 142.90 -34.72
N CYS A 418 28.74 141.66 -34.26
CA CYS A 418 28.19 140.44 -34.84
C CYS A 418 27.00 139.91 -34.05
N THR A 419 25.94 139.49 -34.76
CA THR A 419 24.83 138.72 -34.20
C THR A 419 24.67 137.40 -34.96
N ASP A 420 24.23 136.34 -34.28
CA ASP A 420 24.09 135.02 -34.91
C ASP A 420 23.07 135.03 -36.05
N GLY A 421 23.33 134.24 -37.10
CA GLY A 421 22.46 134.12 -38.27
C GLY A 421 21.18 133.32 -38.01
N PRO A 422 20.21 133.34 -38.94
CA PRO A 422 18.95 132.61 -38.81
C PRO A 422 19.19 131.09 -38.58
N PRO A 423 18.42 130.42 -37.71
CA PRO A 423 18.75 129.06 -37.29
C PRO A 423 18.72 128.03 -38.43
N VAL A 424 19.70 127.12 -38.43
CA VAL A 424 19.82 126.03 -39.41
C VAL A 424 19.58 124.66 -38.76
N PRO A 425 19.09 123.65 -39.50
CA PRO A 425 18.83 122.32 -38.94
C PRO A 425 20.14 121.58 -38.65
N ALA A 426 20.21 120.98 -37.46
CA ALA A 426 21.19 119.97 -37.08
C ALA A 426 20.47 118.66 -36.77
N ASN A 427 21.10 117.53 -37.10
CA ASN A 427 20.58 116.20 -36.81
C ASN A 427 21.68 115.26 -36.31
N ASP A 428 21.27 114.26 -35.53
CA ASP A 428 22.07 113.10 -35.18
C ASP A 428 21.19 111.85 -35.05
N THR A 429 21.83 110.68 -35.06
CA THR A 429 21.20 109.40 -34.69
C THR A 429 21.87 108.93 -33.41
N VAL A 430 21.12 108.84 -32.31
CA VAL A 430 21.63 108.30 -31.04
C VAL A 430 21.10 106.90 -30.82
N THR A 431 22.02 105.95 -30.65
CA THR A 431 21.70 104.60 -30.21
C THR A 431 21.60 104.54 -28.69
N LYS A 432 20.48 104.04 -28.17
CA LYS A 432 20.25 103.83 -26.74
C LYS A 432 19.97 102.34 -26.48
N PRO A 433 20.82 101.64 -25.70
CA PRO A 433 20.54 100.27 -25.29
C PRO A 433 19.50 100.25 -24.17
N TYR A 434 18.52 99.36 -24.30
CA TYR A 434 17.52 99.05 -23.29
C TYR A 434 17.75 97.64 -22.75
N ASN A 435 18.07 97.55 -21.46
CA ASN A 435 18.25 96.29 -20.77
C ASN A 435 17.13 96.13 -19.73
N PHE A 436 16.35 95.05 -19.83
CA PHE A 436 15.31 94.73 -18.87
C PHE A 436 15.10 93.23 -18.76
N GLN A 437 14.62 92.80 -17.60
CA GLN A 437 14.27 91.41 -17.34
C GLN A 437 12.76 91.19 -17.37
N ILE A 438 12.36 90.06 -17.96
CA ILE A 438 11.02 89.48 -17.84
C ILE A 438 11.16 88.07 -17.30
N THR A 439 10.13 87.57 -16.61
CA THR A 439 10.15 86.22 -16.03
C THR A 439 8.96 85.38 -16.50
N ARG A 440 9.17 84.08 -16.58
CA ARG A 440 8.15 83.05 -16.82
C ARG A 440 8.25 82.02 -15.70
N ASP A 441 7.22 81.97 -14.86
CA ASP A 441 7.10 80.92 -13.85
C ASP A 441 6.95 79.56 -14.56
N TYR A 442 7.50 78.50 -13.98
CA TYR A 442 7.32 77.14 -14.46
C TYR A 442 7.09 76.18 -13.29
N SER A 443 6.39 75.08 -13.52
CA SER A 443 6.36 73.95 -12.59
C SER A 443 6.29 72.60 -13.30
N TYR A 444 6.94 71.59 -12.73
CA TYR A 444 6.95 70.21 -13.20
C TYR A 444 7.00 69.25 -12.02
N TRP A 445 6.75 67.97 -12.25
CA TRP A 445 6.80 66.93 -11.23
C TRP A 445 7.99 66.01 -11.44
N LYS A 446 8.64 65.68 -10.32
CA LYS A 446 9.82 64.82 -10.25
C LYS A 446 9.56 63.65 -9.30
N ILE A 447 10.14 62.49 -9.60
CA ILE A 447 10.13 61.31 -8.74
C ILE A 447 11.13 61.54 -7.60
N ASN A 448 10.62 61.67 -6.38
CA ASN A 448 11.44 61.78 -5.17
C ASN A 448 11.76 60.40 -4.59
N ASN A 449 10.79 59.48 -4.61
CA ASN A 449 10.96 58.07 -4.28
C ASN A 449 9.90 57.24 -5.02
N LEU A 450 10.28 56.07 -5.52
CA LEU A 450 9.40 55.14 -6.23
C LEU A 450 9.90 53.72 -5.99
N GLU A 451 9.13 52.96 -5.21
CA GLU A 451 9.33 51.54 -4.91
C GLU A 451 8.06 50.80 -5.33
N VAL A 452 8.20 49.72 -6.11
CA VAL A 452 7.11 48.79 -6.43
C VAL A 452 7.66 47.38 -6.33
N TYR A 453 6.93 46.50 -5.65
CA TYR A 453 7.36 45.17 -5.30
C TYR A 453 6.42 44.10 -5.87
N LYS A 454 6.97 43.07 -6.51
CA LYS A 454 6.23 41.87 -6.93
C LYS A 454 6.36 40.76 -5.88
N ILE A 455 5.38 39.87 -5.80
CA ILE A 455 5.52 38.63 -5.01
C ILE A 455 6.62 37.76 -5.67
N ALA A 456 7.55 37.28 -4.85
CA ALA A 456 8.62 36.37 -5.27
C ALA A 456 8.26 34.91 -4.94
N LYS A 457 7.90 34.65 -3.68
CA LYS A 457 7.54 33.32 -3.14
C LYS A 457 6.94 33.45 -1.74
N ALA A 458 6.37 32.37 -1.22
CA ALA A 458 6.08 32.20 0.20
C ALA A 458 6.64 30.88 0.73
N THR A 459 6.91 30.81 2.02
CA THR A 459 7.33 29.61 2.73
C THR A 459 6.38 29.32 3.89
N MET A 460 6.18 28.04 4.17
CA MET A 460 5.39 27.51 5.28
C MET A 460 6.19 26.46 6.01
N LYS A 461 6.17 26.48 7.34
CA LYS A 461 6.84 25.53 8.23
C LYS A 461 5.86 24.92 9.21
N ASN A 462 5.92 23.61 9.36
CA ASN A 462 5.21 22.82 10.37
C ASN A 462 5.84 21.41 10.44
N TYR A 463 5.79 20.77 11.59
CA TYR A 463 6.31 19.40 11.83
C TYR A 463 5.82 18.36 10.80
N ALA A 464 4.56 18.44 10.38
CA ALA A 464 3.93 17.49 9.46
C ALA A 464 4.27 17.74 7.98
N LEU A 465 4.90 18.86 7.64
CA LEU A 465 5.30 19.16 6.26
C LEU A 465 6.57 18.38 5.87
N PRO A 466 6.71 17.98 4.59
CA PRO A 466 7.91 17.30 4.10
C PRO A 466 9.15 18.20 4.28
N GLY A 467 10.13 17.70 5.03
CA GLY A 467 11.34 18.47 5.41
C GLY A 467 11.07 19.66 6.35
N GLU A 468 9.93 19.67 7.04
CA GLU A 468 9.42 20.77 7.91
C GLU A 468 9.24 22.13 7.23
N LEU A 469 9.55 22.28 5.93
CA LEU A 469 9.56 23.53 5.18
C LEU A 469 9.09 23.33 3.73
N VAL A 470 7.97 23.94 3.39
CA VAL A 470 7.43 23.99 2.03
C VAL A 470 7.57 25.39 1.46
N THR A 471 8.03 25.49 0.21
CA THR A 471 8.03 26.73 -0.58
C THR A 471 6.91 26.68 -1.63
N MET A 472 6.16 27.79 -1.71
CA MET A 472 5.15 28.10 -2.73
C MET A 472 5.70 29.20 -3.65
N THR A 473 5.70 28.96 -4.95
CA THR A 473 6.03 29.95 -5.99
C THR A 473 4.74 30.44 -6.65
N PRO A 474 4.59 31.75 -6.97
CA PRO A 474 3.36 32.27 -7.57
C PRO A 474 2.96 31.55 -8.86
N SER A 475 1.74 30.99 -8.90
CA SER A 475 1.14 30.38 -10.09
C SER A 475 0.00 31.25 -10.62
N GLY A 476 -0.17 31.36 -11.94
CA GLY A 476 -1.21 32.23 -12.55
C GLY A 476 -1.10 33.72 -12.20
N TYR A 477 0.00 34.14 -11.58
CA TYR A 477 0.24 35.51 -11.13
C TYR A 477 0.90 36.33 -12.24
N THR A 478 0.23 37.41 -12.65
CA THR A 478 0.84 38.45 -13.49
C THR A 478 1.51 39.47 -12.57
N PRO A 479 2.85 39.56 -12.52
CA PRO A 479 3.52 40.56 -11.72
C PRO A 479 3.25 41.97 -12.26
N PRO A 480 3.24 43.00 -11.40
CA PRO A 480 3.15 44.38 -11.85
C PRO A 480 4.32 44.74 -12.79
N THR A 481 4.06 45.64 -13.74
CA THR A 481 5.09 46.26 -14.57
C THR A 481 5.34 47.71 -14.14
N LEU A 482 6.61 48.08 -14.08
CA LEU A 482 7.06 49.44 -13.79
C LEU A 482 8.05 49.87 -14.87
N VAL A 483 7.78 51.03 -15.48
CA VAL A 483 8.73 51.75 -16.33
C VAL A 483 8.77 53.18 -15.83
N SER A 484 9.96 53.68 -15.53
CA SER A 484 10.17 55.06 -15.13
C SER A 484 11.29 55.70 -15.95
N LYS A 485 11.27 57.02 -16.00
CA LYS A 485 12.38 57.85 -16.45
C LYS A 485 12.47 59.04 -15.51
N ASN A 486 13.66 59.32 -15.01
CA ASN A 486 13.93 60.50 -14.22
C ASN A 486 15.19 61.21 -14.69
N ASP A 487 15.26 62.51 -14.40
CA ASP A 487 16.49 63.29 -14.49
C ASP A 487 16.54 64.24 -13.28
N ASP A 488 17.73 64.51 -12.77
CA ASP A 488 17.89 65.45 -11.66
C ASP A 488 18.01 66.91 -12.16
N ASN A 489 18.35 67.10 -13.44
CA ASN A 489 18.78 68.37 -13.99
C ASN A 489 17.61 69.22 -14.52
N VAL A 490 17.53 70.51 -14.15
CA VAL A 490 16.37 71.35 -14.50
C VAL A 490 16.23 71.59 -16.01
N GLU A 491 17.34 71.65 -16.75
CA GLU A 491 17.35 71.83 -18.20
C GLU A 491 16.70 70.67 -18.96
N SER A 492 16.63 69.47 -18.37
CA SER A 492 15.96 68.31 -18.98
C SER A 492 14.42 68.45 -18.94
N HIS A 493 13.91 69.17 -17.94
CA HIS A 493 12.49 69.39 -17.64
C HIS A 493 11.93 70.71 -18.14
N VAL A 494 12.78 71.71 -18.37
CA VAL A 494 12.35 73.08 -18.70
C VAL A 494 13.03 73.51 -20.00
N ARG A 495 12.21 73.82 -21.01
CA ARG A 495 12.67 74.42 -22.27
C ARG A 495 12.14 75.86 -22.36
N PRO A 496 13.02 76.87 -22.31
CA PRO A 496 12.61 78.27 -22.48
C PRO A 496 11.89 78.50 -23.80
N GLY A 497 10.73 79.15 -23.73
CA GLY A 497 10.02 79.64 -24.90
C GLY A 497 10.91 80.59 -25.71
N GLN A 498 11.04 80.35 -27.01
CA GLN A 498 11.86 81.17 -27.89
C GLN A 498 11.18 82.53 -28.13
N THR A 499 11.91 83.62 -27.86
CA THR A 499 11.38 84.99 -28.01
C THR A 499 11.47 85.42 -29.47
N THR A 500 10.37 85.89 -30.05
CA THR A 500 10.39 86.47 -31.41
C THR A 500 11.02 87.86 -31.40
N SER A 501 11.61 88.27 -32.53
CA SER A 501 12.32 89.55 -32.63
C SER A 501 11.42 90.74 -32.32
N ILE A 502 11.88 91.60 -31.39
CA ILE A 502 11.17 92.83 -31.00
C ILE A 502 11.41 93.87 -32.10
N SER A 503 10.42 94.06 -32.96
CA SER A 503 10.44 95.12 -33.99
C SER A 503 9.72 96.36 -33.48
N TYR A 504 10.48 97.40 -33.14
CA TYR A 504 9.95 98.73 -32.80
C TYR A 504 10.84 99.81 -33.41
N THR A 505 10.27 100.65 -34.25
CA THR A 505 10.93 101.83 -34.81
C THR A 505 10.41 103.07 -34.07
N PRO A 506 11.25 103.81 -33.32
CA PRO A 506 10.83 105.04 -32.68
C PRO A 506 10.42 106.11 -33.72
N PRO A 507 9.45 106.99 -33.39
CA PRO A 507 9.19 108.18 -34.20
C PRO A 507 10.36 109.17 -34.09
N LYS A 508 10.63 109.93 -35.17
CA LYS A 508 11.65 110.99 -35.20
C LYS A 508 11.38 112.02 -34.10
N LEU A 509 12.43 112.41 -33.36
CA LEU A 509 12.33 113.38 -32.26
C LEU A 509 12.73 114.78 -32.73
N THR A 510 11.88 115.78 -32.49
CA THR A 510 12.11 117.17 -32.91
C THR A 510 12.29 118.07 -31.67
N GLY A 511 13.45 118.71 -31.56
CA GLY A 511 13.82 119.60 -30.46
C GLY A 511 13.76 121.09 -30.81
N GLY A 512 14.14 121.92 -29.84
CA GLY A 512 14.11 123.39 -29.94
C GLY A 512 15.42 124.01 -30.43
N LEU A 513 15.67 125.24 -29.98
CA LEU A 513 16.88 126.00 -30.29
C LEU A 513 18.03 125.59 -29.34
N ASN A 514 19.21 125.36 -29.92
CA ASN A 514 20.51 125.14 -29.27
C ASN A 514 20.69 123.86 -28.43
N ALA A 515 19.75 122.92 -28.43
CA ALA A 515 19.94 121.59 -27.83
C ALA A 515 19.16 120.49 -28.57
N PRO A 516 19.74 119.29 -28.75
CA PRO A 516 18.98 118.13 -29.21
C PRO A 516 17.92 117.72 -28.18
N PRO A 517 16.79 117.13 -28.60
CA PRO A 517 15.79 116.61 -27.67
C PRO A 517 16.33 115.40 -26.88
N ASP A 518 15.89 115.28 -25.62
CA ASP A 518 16.19 114.12 -24.79
C ASP A 518 15.53 112.84 -25.36
N VAL A 519 16.26 111.72 -25.30
CA VAL A 519 15.74 110.43 -25.75
C VAL A 519 14.79 109.86 -24.68
N PRO A 520 13.50 109.61 -25.00
CA PRO A 520 12.52 109.12 -24.03
C PRO A 520 12.94 107.75 -23.46
N ASP A 521 12.31 107.32 -22.36
CA ASP A 521 12.53 105.99 -21.79
C ASP A 521 11.44 105.01 -22.24
N ASP A 522 11.70 104.29 -23.33
CA ASP A 522 10.81 103.26 -23.87
C ASP A 522 10.88 101.92 -23.10
N THR A 523 11.58 101.83 -21.95
CA THR A 523 11.75 100.58 -21.18
C THR A 523 10.42 99.87 -20.91
N SER A 524 9.38 100.57 -20.43
CA SER A 524 8.07 99.96 -20.16
C SER A 524 7.36 99.45 -21.43
N ARG A 525 7.53 100.14 -22.56
CA ARG A 525 6.94 99.78 -23.84
C ARG A 525 7.62 98.54 -24.42
N LEU A 526 8.95 98.53 -24.45
CA LEU A 526 9.74 97.40 -24.93
C LEU A 526 9.59 96.18 -24.04
N LYS A 527 9.50 96.37 -22.72
CA LYS A 527 9.17 95.30 -21.78
C LYS A 527 7.80 94.70 -22.07
N GLY A 528 6.76 95.52 -22.30
CA GLY A 528 5.43 95.01 -22.70
C GLY A 528 5.44 94.27 -24.05
N MET A 529 6.23 94.72 -25.01
CA MET A 529 6.40 94.01 -26.30
C MET A 529 7.16 92.69 -26.13
N ALA A 530 8.19 92.64 -25.30
CA ALA A 530 8.88 91.39 -24.94
C ALA A 530 7.95 90.43 -24.18
N GLU A 531 7.17 90.93 -23.22
CA GLU A 531 6.18 90.14 -22.48
C GLU A 531 5.05 89.60 -23.40
N SER A 532 4.78 90.22 -24.54
CA SER A 532 3.88 89.68 -25.57
C SER A 532 4.57 88.71 -26.54
N ASN A 533 5.87 88.89 -26.81
CA ASN A 533 6.63 88.13 -27.82
C ASN A 533 7.39 86.92 -27.26
N THR A 534 7.56 86.82 -25.94
CA THR A 534 8.15 85.67 -25.25
C THR A 534 7.05 84.72 -24.78
N PRO A 535 6.85 83.55 -25.40
CA PRO A 535 5.86 82.57 -24.93
C PRO A 535 6.22 82.02 -23.54
N GLN A 536 5.27 81.36 -22.90
CA GLN A 536 5.54 80.61 -21.65
C GLN A 536 6.57 79.51 -21.89
N ALA A 537 7.32 79.15 -20.83
CA ALA A 537 8.24 78.02 -20.88
C ALA A 537 7.48 76.72 -21.15
N LYS A 538 8.14 75.80 -21.85
CA LYS A 538 7.69 74.42 -22.02
C LYS A 538 8.26 73.55 -20.92
N VAL A 539 7.46 72.64 -20.39
CA VAL A 539 7.83 71.77 -19.27
C VAL A 539 7.42 70.32 -19.51
N ASN A 540 8.23 69.39 -19.04
CA ASN A 540 7.95 67.97 -18.98
C ASN A 540 8.25 67.44 -17.57
N ASN A 541 7.37 66.61 -17.04
CA ASN A 541 7.65 65.88 -15.80
C ASN A 541 8.71 64.79 -16.04
N ASP A 542 9.10 64.11 -14.96
CA ASP A 542 9.53 62.71 -15.04
C ASP A 542 8.41 61.82 -15.63
N SER A 543 8.74 60.59 -16.03
CA SER A 543 7.77 59.63 -16.57
C SER A 543 7.60 58.44 -15.63
N VAL A 544 6.36 58.04 -15.35
CA VAL A 544 6.04 56.78 -14.64
C VAL A 544 4.88 56.09 -15.34
N ILE A 545 5.11 54.86 -15.78
CA ILE A 545 4.09 53.95 -16.32
C ILE A 545 4.04 52.72 -15.41
N PHE A 546 2.88 52.47 -14.82
CA PHE A 546 2.59 51.32 -13.97
C PHE A 546 1.45 50.51 -14.58
N ASN A 547 1.65 49.21 -14.83
CA ASN A 547 0.65 48.35 -15.47
C ASN A 547 0.04 48.97 -16.74
N ASN A 548 0.89 49.50 -17.63
CA ASN A 548 0.54 50.24 -18.86
C ASN A 548 -0.29 51.53 -18.66
N THR A 549 -0.58 51.92 -17.41
CA THR A 549 -1.25 53.18 -17.06
C THR A 549 -0.20 54.24 -16.76
N LYS A 550 -0.33 55.43 -17.37
CA LYS A 550 0.59 56.53 -17.12
C LYS A 550 0.23 57.22 -15.80
N ILE A 551 1.10 57.07 -14.79
CA ILE A 551 0.94 57.66 -13.45
C ILE A 551 1.54 59.07 -13.39
N MET A 552 2.65 59.29 -14.09
CA MET A 552 3.27 60.59 -14.28
C MET A 552 3.57 60.81 -15.77
N ASP A 553 3.09 61.94 -16.32
CA ASP A 553 3.14 62.21 -17.76
C ASP A 553 4.27 63.17 -18.15
N ASP A 554 5.22 62.67 -18.96
CA ASP A 554 6.36 63.40 -19.53
C ASP A 554 6.02 64.14 -20.85
N THR A 555 4.76 64.17 -21.29
CA THR A 555 4.36 65.00 -22.44
C THR A 555 4.55 66.50 -22.16
N GLU A 556 5.07 67.20 -23.17
CA GLU A 556 5.41 68.62 -23.07
C GLU A 556 4.15 69.49 -22.85
N ALA A 557 4.05 70.07 -21.67
CA ALA A 557 3.03 71.04 -21.29
C ALA A 557 3.57 72.47 -21.33
N THR A 558 2.68 73.44 -21.19
CA THR A 558 3.02 74.87 -21.20
C THR A 558 2.87 75.42 -19.79
N LYS A 559 3.93 76.03 -19.26
CA LYS A 559 4.06 76.57 -17.90
C LYS A 559 4.02 75.53 -16.78
N ASP A 560 2.95 74.74 -16.68
CA ASP A 560 2.67 73.81 -15.58
C ASP A 560 2.53 72.37 -16.13
N GLY A 561 3.35 71.45 -15.64
CA GLY A 561 3.32 70.03 -16.00
C GLY A 561 2.05 69.32 -15.52
N PRO A 562 1.59 68.25 -16.21
CA PRO A 562 0.43 67.46 -15.78
C PRO A 562 0.57 66.98 -14.34
N THR A 563 -0.53 67.00 -13.56
CA THR A 563 -0.48 66.52 -12.16
C THR A 563 -0.47 64.98 -12.14
N PRO A 564 0.48 64.33 -11.44
CA PRO A 564 0.54 62.88 -11.35
C PRO A 564 -0.67 62.30 -10.63
N SER A 565 -1.02 61.05 -10.95
CA SER A 565 -1.94 60.26 -10.15
C SER A 565 -1.18 59.46 -9.08
N ASN A 566 -1.92 58.71 -8.27
CA ASN A 566 -1.33 57.71 -7.39
C ASN A 566 -1.36 56.34 -8.10
N ILE A 567 -0.33 55.53 -7.84
CA ILE A 567 -0.40 54.08 -8.04
C ILE A 567 -1.65 53.58 -7.31
N PRO A 568 -2.52 52.76 -7.95
CA PRO A 568 -3.69 52.19 -7.29
C PRO A 568 -3.31 51.41 -6.03
N ASN A 569 -4.26 51.24 -5.10
CA ASN A 569 -4.05 50.31 -4.00
C ASN A 569 -3.97 48.87 -4.56
N PRO A 570 -3.15 48.00 -3.96
CA PRO A 570 -3.10 46.60 -4.34
C PRO A 570 -4.38 45.87 -3.92
N THR A 571 -4.50 44.63 -4.37
CA THR A 571 -5.62 43.74 -4.04
C THR A 571 -5.09 42.36 -3.71
N THR A 572 -5.74 41.67 -2.78
CA THR A 572 -5.37 40.31 -2.40
C THR A 572 -5.35 39.37 -3.61
N ILE A 573 -4.32 38.53 -3.72
CA ILE A 573 -4.18 37.53 -4.77
C ILE A 573 -5.32 36.51 -4.78
N SER A 574 -5.56 35.89 -5.95
CA SER A 574 -6.40 34.69 -6.02
C SER A 574 -5.84 33.58 -5.12
N GLN A 575 -6.73 32.79 -4.53
CA GLN A 575 -6.41 31.64 -3.68
C GLN A 575 -5.46 30.62 -4.32
N ASP A 576 -5.37 30.59 -5.65
CA ASP A 576 -4.53 29.67 -6.42
C ASP A 576 -3.09 30.17 -6.63
N VAL A 577 -2.81 31.45 -6.32
CA VAL A 577 -1.50 32.05 -6.60
C VAL A 577 -0.40 31.49 -5.71
N LEU A 578 -0.62 31.49 -4.39
CA LEU A 578 0.28 30.86 -3.42
C LEU A 578 -0.41 29.64 -2.82
N TYR A 579 -0.60 28.63 -3.65
CA TYR A 579 -1.19 27.34 -3.27
C TYR A 579 -0.25 26.20 -3.66
N LYS A 580 -0.09 25.22 -2.77
CA LYS A 580 0.63 23.98 -3.06
C LYS A 580 -0.02 22.79 -2.35
N PRO A 581 -0.66 21.87 -3.09
CA PRO A 581 -1.21 20.62 -2.57
C PRO A 581 -0.13 19.53 -2.45
N ASN A 582 -0.55 18.32 -2.05
CA ASN A 582 0.23 17.07 -2.10
C ASN A 582 1.51 17.07 -1.24
N ASN A 583 1.52 17.82 -0.13
CA ASN A 583 2.65 17.80 0.81
C ASN A 583 2.46 16.63 1.77
N MET A 584 2.92 15.44 1.37
CA MET A 584 2.75 14.19 2.12
C MET A 584 3.44 14.22 3.49
N ILE A 585 2.72 13.78 4.51
CA ILE A 585 3.23 13.61 5.88
C ILE A 585 4.04 12.32 5.94
N SER A 586 5.33 12.40 6.27
CA SER A 586 6.21 11.22 6.34
C SER A 586 5.73 10.21 7.39
N ASN A 587 5.71 8.93 7.01
CA ASN A 587 5.40 7.81 7.90
C ASN A 587 6.43 7.56 9.00
N THR A 588 7.53 8.31 9.05
CA THR A 588 8.47 8.32 10.17
C THR A 588 8.09 9.29 11.30
N LEU A 589 7.09 10.16 11.08
CA LEU A 589 6.68 11.17 12.07
C LEU A 589 5.74 10.56 13.10
N VAL A 590 6.24 10.41 14.33
CA VAL A 590 5.43 9.95 15.47
C VAL A 590 4.23 10.86 15.71
N ASN A 591 3.14 10.26 16.18
CA ASN A 591 1.97 10.98 16.69
C ASN A 591 2.36 12.18 17.58
N LYS A 592 1.86 13.37 17.24
CA LYS A 592 2.18 14.62 17.95
C LYS A 592 1.06 15.65 17.83
N GLU A 593 0.57 16.13 18.96
CA GLU A 593 -0.54 17.09 19.04
C GLU A 593 -0.10 18.54 18.81
N ASN A 594 -0.99 19.34 18.22
CA ASN A 594 -0.93 20.81 18.16
C ASN A 594 0.42 21.39 17.72
N THR A 595 1.06 20.79 16.71
CA THR A 595 2.37 21.24 16.26
C THR A 595 2.27 22.65 15.66
N PRO A 596 3.15 23.58 16.06
CA PRO A 596 3.05 24.98 15.66
C PRO A 596 3.43 25.17 14.19
N SER A 597 2.78 26.15 13.57
CA SER A 597 3.01 26.53 12.17
C SER A 597 3.53 27.96 12.07
N SER A 598 4.34 28.24 11.06
CA SER A 598 4.83 29.59 10.75
C SER A 598 5.07 29.75 9.26
N GLY A 599 5.16 30.98 8.75
CA GLY A 599 5.42 31.21 7.34
C GLY A 599 5.99 32.60 7.06
N THR A 600 6.57 32.77 5.87
CA THR A 600 7.17 34.02 5.43
C THR A 600 6.84 34.26 3.96
N ILE A 601 6.36 35.45 3.61
CA ILE A 601 6.19 35.87 2.22
C ILE A 601 7.31 36.83 1.81
N TYR A 602 7.77 36.71 0.56
CA TYR A 602 8.90 37.45 0.02
C TYR A 602 8.47 38.28 -1.19
N TYR A 603 8.94 39.52 -1.24
CA TYR A 603 8.63 40.53 -2.24
C TYR A 603 9.92 41.09 -2.85
N ASP A 604 10.07 40.95 -4.17
CA ASP A 604 11.21 41.48 -4.92
C ASP A 604 10.92 42.91 -5.40
N LEU A 605 11.88 43.82 -5.22
CA LEU A 605 11.80 45.18 -5.78
C LEU A 605 11.91 45.13 -7.31
N LEU A 606 11.02 45.83 -8.01
CA LEU A 606 11.07 45.92 -9.47
C LEU A 606 12.22 46.81 -9.97
N PRO A 607 12.79 46.50 -11.16
CA PRO A 607 13.59 47.47 -11.91
C PRO A 607 12.75 48.71 -12.28
N GLY A 608 13.39 49.85 -12.46
CA GLY A 608 12.70 51.14 -12.65
C GLY A 608 12.24 51.81 -11.34
N ASN A 609 12.68 51.31 -10.19
CA ASN A 609 12.58 52.06 -8.93
C ASN A 609 13.52 53.29 -8.95
N VAL A 610 13.18 54.33 -8.19
CA VAL A 610 13.97 55.56 -8.05
C VAL A 610 14.12 55.87 -6.56
N ASN A 611 15.35 56.04 -6.10
CA ASN A 611 15.69 56.14 -4.67
C ASN A 611 15.03 55.03 -3.83
N GLY A 612 14.97 53.81 -4.39
CA GLY A 612 14.26 52.67 -3.81
C GLY A 612 15.01 51.95 -2.70
N GLY A 613 14.32 51.01 -2.03
CA GLY A 613 14.85 50.19 -0.95
C GLY A 613 15.53 48.89 -1.42
N ALA A 614 15.47 47.87 -0.56
CA ALA A 614 15.81 46.49 -0.90
C ALA A 614 14.54 45.62 -0.95
N ASN A 615 14.67 44.37 -1.40
CA ASN A 615 13.63 43.33 -1.29
C ASN A 615 13.12 43.21 0.16
N LYS A 616 11.86 42.80 0.32
CA LYS A 616 11.19 42.71 1.62
C LYS A 616 10.70 41.30 1.90
N ASP A 617 10.70 40.90 3.16
CA ASP A 617 10.06 39.69 3.65
C ASP A 617 9.21 40.00 4.89
N PHE A 618 8.11 39.25 5.05
CA PHE A 618 7.11 39.49 6.09
C PHE A 618 6.58 38.16 6.65
N PRO A 619 6.22 38.09 7.95
CA PRO A 619 5.57 36.92 8.52
C PRO A 619 4.17 36.72 7.93
N ILE A 620 3.78 35.46 7.73
CA ILE A 620 2.42 35.07 7.36
C ILE A 620 1.66 34.74 8.65
N ASN A 621 0.58 35.47 8.91
CA ASN A 621 -0.16 35.41 10.17
C ASN A 621 -1.32 34.40 10.14
N GLY A 622 -1.81 34.01 11.31
CA GLY A 622 -3.05 33.22 11.45
C GLY A 622 -2.98 31.75 11.04
N ILE A 623 -1.79 31.20 10.80
CA ILE A 623 -1.62 29.80 10.36
C ILE A 623 -1.98 28.83 11.51
N ASN A 624 -2.87 27.88 11.22
CA ASN A 624 -3.33 26.88 12.19
C ASN A 624 -2.26 25.85 12.57
N THR A 625 -2.40 25.22 13.74
CA THR A 625 -1.61 24.05 14.15
C THR A 625 -1.98 22.80 13.35
N VAL A 626 -1.12 21.77 13.42
CA VAL A 626 -1.39 20.44 12.85
C VAL A 626 -1.13 19.35 13.90
N THR A 627 -2.07 18.42 14.07
CA THR A 627 -1.98 17.25 14.94
C THR A 627 -1.77 16.01 14.08
N VAL A 628 -0.61 15.36 14.20
CA VAL A 628 -0.33 14.08 13.53
C VAL A 628 -0.85 12.96 14.41
N HIS A 629 -1.72 12.11 13.88
CA HIS A 629 -2.27 10.96 14.60
C HIS A 629 -2.62 9.81 13.65
N THR A 630 -1.74 8.80 13.60
CA THR A 630 -1.88 7.63 12.72
C THR A 630 -2.69 6.53 13.42
N PRO A 631 -3.87 6.15 12.88
CA PRO A 631 -4.79 5.23 13.53
C PRO A 631 -4.48 3.76 13.21
N VAL A 632 -4.61 2.92 14.22
CA VAL A 632 -4.69 1.45 14.11
C VAL A 632 -5.82 0.94 14.99
N VAL A 633 -6.40 -0.17 14.56
CA VAL A 633 -7.49 -0.89 15.25
C VAL A 633 -7.14 -2.37 15.36
N ASN A 634 -7.74 -3.07 16.32
CA ASN A 634 -7.57 -4.50 16.53
C ASN A 634 -8.86 -5.07 17.11
N TYR A 635 -9.59 -5.83 16.29
CA TYR A 635 -10.82 -6.52 16.64
C TYR A 635 -10.68 -7.97 16.24
N ALA A 636 -9.75 -8.66 16.89
CA ALA A 636 -9.33 -10.00 16.53
C ALA A 636 -10.41 -11.04 16.87
N LEU A 637 -10.45 -12.10 16.09
CA LEU A 637 -11.36 -13.23 16.30
C LEU A 637 -10.60 -14.55 16.13
N VAL A 638 -11.10 -15.59 16.79
CA VAL A 638 -10.58 -16.96 16.65
C VAL A 638 -11.74 -17.87 16.33
N SER A 639 -11.59 -18.74 15.33
CA SER A 639 -12.63 -19.69 14.93
C SER A 639 -13.01 -20.63 16.07
N ASP A 640 -14.30 -20.91 16.20
CA ASP A 640 -14.88 -21.75 17.24
C ASP A 640 -15.34 -23.10 16.65
N ASP A 641 -14.68 -24.20 17.01
CA ASP A 641 -14.94 -25.53 16.45
C ASP A 641 -15.96 -26.33 17.30
N GLN A 642 -17.12 -25.72 17.54
CA GLN A 642 -18.22 -26.31 18.33
C GLN A 642 -18.64 -27.70 17.85
N ALA A 643 -18.59 -27.95 16.54
CA ALA A 643 -19.00 -29.21 15.91
C ALA A 643 -18.20 -30.43 16.39
N HIS A 644 -17.01 -30.20 16.97
CA HIS A 644 -16.12 -31.24 17.47
C HIS A 644 -15.94 -31.14 19.01
N ASN A 645 -16.72 -30.29 19.69
CA ASN A 645 -16.65 -30.09 21.14
C ASN A 645 -17.46 -31.15 21.90
N GLN A 646 -16.76 -32.08 22.55
CA GLN A 646 -17.35 -33.20 23.30
C GLN A 646 -17.60 -32.92 24.79
N LYS A 647 -17.40 -31.68 25.27
CA LYS A 647 -17.51 -31.34 26.70
C LYS A 647 -18.91 -31.60 27.26
N THR A 648 -18.99 -32.16 28.46
CA THR A 648 -20.26 -32.25 29.23
C THR A 648 -20.87 -30.88 29.51
N VAL A 649 -20.02 -29.89 29.81
CA VAL A 649 -20.39 -28.48 29.96
C VAL A 649 -19.43 -27.64 29.11
N PRO A 650 -19.83 -27.24 27.89
CA PRO A 650 -19.06 -26.33 27.04
C PRO A 650 -19.07 -24.89 27.58
N ASP A 651 -17.96 -24.16 27.47
CA ASP A 651 -17.91 -22.72 27.73
C ASP A 651 -18.25 -21.92 26.45
N LEU A 652 -19.51 -21.50 26.31
CA LEU A 652 -19.99 -20.72 25.16
C LEU A 652 -19.45 -19.28 25.10
N THR A 653 -18.61 -18.86 26.06
CA THR A 653 -17.94 -17.54 26.04
C THR A 653 -16.54 -17.59 25.43
N ARG A 654 -16.10 -18.77 25.00
CA ARG A 654 -14.75 -19.05 24.46
C ARG A 654 -14.84 -19.78 23.14
N SER A 655 -13.94 -19.46 22.20
CA SER A 655 -13.80 -20.30 21.00
C SER A 655 -13.18 -21.64 21.37
N ALA A 656 -13.83 -22.74 20.99
CA ALA A 656 -13.32 -24.10 21.17
C ALA A 656 -12.21 -24.40 20.15
N LEU A 657 -11.03 -24.76 20.65
CA LEU A 657 -9.89 -25.22 19.86
C LEU A 657 -9.63 -26.70 20.16
N ILE A 658 -9.73 -27.55 19.15
CA ILE A 658 -9.64 -29.01 19.34
C ILE A 658 -8.23 -29.52 19.02
N LEU A 659 -7.70 -30.38 19.88
CA LEU A 659 -6.38 -31.00 19.68
C LEU A 659 -6.31 -31.78 18.36
N GLU A 660 -5.20 -31.60 17.63
CA GLU A 660 -4.95 -32.13 16.28
C GLU A 660 -5.86 -31.60 15.17
N ARG A 661 -6.45 -30.41 15.33
CA ARG A 661 -7.27 -29.77 14.30
C ARG A 661 -6.77 -28.36 13.94
N PRO A 662 -7.03 -27.89 12.71
CA PRO A 662 -6.71 -26.52 12.31
C PRO A 662 -7.72 -25.54 12.92
N PHE A 663 -7.26 -24.31 13.18
CA PHE A 663 -8.10 -23.19 13.58
C PHE A 663 -7.65 -21.91 12.89
N ILE A 664 -8.55 -20.94 12.74
CA ILE A 664 -8.29 -19.68 12.05
C ILE A 664 -8.25 -18.55 13.07
N VAL A 665 -7.23 -17.71 12.99
CA VAL A 665 -7.25 -16.38 13.62
C VAL A 665 -7.54 -15.33 12.55
N ARG A 666 -8.42 -14.39 12.87
CA ARG A 666 -8.78 -13.26 12.01
C ARG A 666 -8.34 -11.97 12.67
N ILE A 667 -7.51 -11.20 11.98
CA ILE A 667 -7.01 -9.90 12.43
C ILE A 667 -7.44 -8.85 11.39
N PRO A 668 -8.63 -8.22 11.56
CA PRO A 668 -9.13 -7.22 10.64
C PRO A 668 -8.33 -5.92 10.74
N THR A 669 -8.25 -5.20 9.62
CA THR A 669 -7.78 -3.81 9.54
C THR A 669 -8.93 -2.80 9.60
N THR A 670 -10.17 -3.31 9.56
CA THR A 670 -11.42 -2.55 9.69
C THR A 670 -11.92 -2.54 11.13
N GLY A 671 -12.46 -1.42 11.57
CA GLY A 671 -13.14 -1.31 12.87
C GLY A 671 -13.39 0.14 13.27
N GLN A 672 -14.02 0.32 14.44
CA GLN A 672 -14.26 1.64 15.00
C GLN A 672 -12.97 2.23 15.59
N HIS A 673 -12.73 3.53 15.35
CA HIS A 673 -11.69 4.31 16.03
C HIS A 673 -12.36 5.50 16.75
N LEU A 674 -11.79 6.70 16.69
CA LEU A 674 -12.42 7.94 17.13
C LEU A 674 -13.74 8.20 16.37
N ASP A 675 -14.69 8.91 16.99
CA ASP A 675 -15.96 9.25 16.35
C ASP A 675 -15.77 10.17 15.14
N ALA A 676 -16.41 9.83 14.02
CA ALA A 676 -16.25 10.53 12.74
C ALA A 676 -16.83 11.95 12.73
N ALA A 677 -17.82 12.26 13.59
CA ALA A 677 -18.36 13.61 13.69
C ALA A 677 -17.40 14.57 14.43
N GLY A 678 -16.70 14.07 15.47
CA GLY A 678 -15.63 14.81 16.15
C GLY A 678 -14.29 14.81 15.40
N TYR A 679 -13.98 13.71 14.71
CA TYR A 679 -12.72 13.44 14.01
C TYR A 679 -13.01 12.99 12.56
N PRO A 680 -13.30 13.92 11.64
CA PRO A 680 -13.45 13.61 10.22
C PRO A 680 -12.27 12.80 9.68
N GLY A 681 -12.58 11.77 8.88
CA GLY A 681 -11.60 10.82 8.36
C GLY A 681 -11.31 9.63 9.28
N TYR A 682 -11.74 9.65 10.56
CA TYR A 682 -11.75 8.49 11.45
C TYR A 682 -13.14 7.82 11.44
N GLY A 683 -13.53 7.08 12.48
CA GLY A 683 -14.80 6.33 12.55
C GLY A 683 -14.64 4.82 12.34
N ASN A 684 -15.72 4.15 11.93
CA ASN A 684 -15.72 2.74 11.54
C ASN A 684 -15.38 2.59 10.04
N ARG A 685 -14.13 2.21 9.74
CA ARG A 685 -13.61 2.11 8.36
C ARG A 685 -12.40 1.17 8.30
N ASP A 686 -11.86 0.95 7.11
CA ASP A 686 -10.56 0.32 6.92
C ASP A 686 -9.41 1.29 7.22
N TYR A 687 -8.42 0.78 7.94
CA TYR A 687 -7.20 1.46 8.34
C TYR A 687 -5.93 0.76 7.83
N ALA A 688 -6.04 -0.28 6.99
CA ALA A 688 -4.90 -1.06 6.47
C ALA A 688 -3.73 -0.21 5.95
N LYS A 689 -4.02 0.93 5.30
CA LYS A 689 -3.03 1.92 4.82
C LYS A 689 -2.01 2.33 5.89
N TYR A 690 -2.40 2.39 7.16
CA TYR A 690 -1.62 2.95 8.25
C TYR A 690 -0.93 1.89 9.12
N PHE A 691 -1.04 0.61 8.76
CA PHE A 691 -0.47 -0.50 9.53
C PHE A 691 0.95 -0.80 9.06
N ARG A 692 1.90 -0.89 9.99
CA ARG A 692 3.24 -1.45 9.72
C ARG A 692 3.20 -2.96 9.59
N LEU A 693 2.56 -3.60 10.58
CA LEU A 693 2.50 -5.05 10.74
C LEU A 693 1.38 -5.43 11.73
N LYS A 694 0.91 -6.67 11.62
CA LYS A 694 -0.04 -7.29 12.54
C LYS A 694 0.64 -8.48 13.21
N GLN A 695 0.32 -8.75 14.46
CA GLN A 695 1.01 -9.76 15.26
C GLN A 695 0.02 -10.55 16.12
N VAL A 696 0.25 -11.86 16.22
CA VAL A 696 -0.46 -12.79 17.13
C VAL A 696 0.57 -13.55 17.97
N LYS A 697 0.23 -13.85 19.23
CA LYS A 697 1.04 -14.64 20.15
C LYS A 697 0.16 -15.61 20.91
N PHE A 698 0.45 -16.90 20.74
CA PHE A 698 -0.26 -17.99 21.40
C PHE A 698 0.36 -18.29 22.77
N PRO A 699 -0.42 -18.57 23.82
CA PRO A 699 0.10 -19.01 25.12
C PRO A 699 0.52 -20.49 25.14
N PHE A 700 0.26 -21.21 24.05
CA PHE A 700 0.58 -22.61 23.78
C PHE A 700 1.30 -22.76 22.44
N ASP A 701 1.88 -23.93 22.20
CA ASP A 701 2.56 -24.27 20.94
C ASP A 701 1.56 -24.35 19.77
N VAL A 702 1.96 -23.90 18.58
CA VAL A 702 1.20 -24.08 17.34
C VAL A 702 2.10 -24.46 16.18
N TYR A 703 1.50 -24.97 15.10
CA TYR A 703 2.12 -25.00 13.78
C TYR A 703 1.44 -24.01 12.83
N ASN A 704 2.15 -23.62 11.78
CA ASN A 704 1.52 -23.04 10.59
C ASN A 704 0.58 -24.04 9.89
N ALA A 705 -0.28 -23.56 9.00
CA ALA A 705 -1.37 -24.34 8.38
C ALA A 705 -0.95 -25.69 7.74
N ASN A 706 0.23 -25.73 7.10
CA ASN A 706 0.77 -26.92 6.42
C ASN A 706 1.67 -27.79 7.32
N ARG A 707 1.83 -27.44 8.60
CA ARG A 707 2.70 -28.09 9.58
C ARG A 707 4.19 -28.13 9.22
N SER A 708 4.65 -27.22 8.34
CA SER A 708 6.07 -27.12 7.98
C SER A 708 6.91 -26.32 8.98
N GLU A 709 6.27 -25.51 9.82
CA GLU A 709 6.91 -24.61 10.77
C GLU A 709 6.28 -24.75 12.16
N PHE A 710 7.11 -25.04 13.16
CA PHE A 710 6.73 -25.08 14.56
C PHE A 710 6.95 -23.71 15.21
N ILE A 711 5.94 -23.22 15.92
CA ILE A 711 5.94 -21.93 16.59
C ILE A 711 5.77 -22.19 18.09
N PRO A 712 6.83 -22.04 18.90
CA PRO A 712 6.76 -22.25 20.34
C PRO A 712 5.83 -21.27 21.03
N ALA A 713 5.20 -21.71 22.12
CA ALA A 713 4.42 -20.87 23.01
C ALA A 713 5.11 -19.53 23.34
N LYS A 714 4.30 -18.46 23.40
CA LYS A 714 4.70 -17.07 23.74
C LYS A 714 5.58 -16.36 22.71
N THR A 715 5.67 -16.89 21.50
CA THR A 715 6.35 -16.26 20.35
C THR A 715 5.37 -15.35 19.58
N TRP A 716 5.81 -14.16 19.20
CA TRP A 716 5.05 -13.27 18.29
C TRP A 716 5.22 -13.73 16.85
N VAL A 717 4.12 -13.85 16.12
CA VAL A 717 4.06 -14.25 14.71
C VAL A 717 3.57 -13.07 13.88
N ASP A 718 4.33 -12.67 12.87
CA ASP A 718 3.98 -11.58 11.96
C ASP A 718 2.95 -12.06 10.92
N ILE A 719 1.83 -11.35 10.83
CA ILE A 719 0.77 -11.58 9.85
C ILE A 719 0.77 -10.43 8.84
N PRO A 720 0.82 -10.71 7.52
CA PRO A 720 0.75 -9.67 6.49
C PRO A 720 -0.50 -8.79 6.65
N VAL A 721 -0.37 -7.47 6.50
CA VAL A 721 -1.48 -6.51 6.72
C VAL A 721 -2.72 -6.89 5.92
N ASN A 722 -2.54 -7.23 4.64
CA ASN A 722 -3.62 -7.61 3.70
C ASN A 722 -4.18 -9.04 3.91
N GLN A 723 -3.57 -9.84 4.78
CA GLN A 723 -4.04 -11.19 5.14
C GLN A 723 -4.93 -11.10 6.38
N LEU A 724 -6.25 -11.08 6.18
CA LEU A 724 -7.19 -10.94 7.29
C LEU A 724 -7.29 -12.23 8.11
N ASP A 725 -7.31 -13.39 7.45
CA ASP A 725 -7.46 -14.70 8.07
C ASP A 725 -6.15 -15.51 7.95
N THR A 726 -5.74 -16.17 9.03
CA THR A 726 -4.56 -17.05 9.06
C THR A 726 -4.91 -18.37 9.74
N SER A 727 -4.63 -19.48 9.07
CA SER A 727 -4.83 -20.82 9.62
C SER A 727 -3.57 -21.31 10.37
N PHE A 728 -3.79 -21.86 11.56
CA PHE A 728 -2.81 -22.51 12.42
C PHE A 728 -3.29 -23.92 12.75
N TYR A 729 -2.38 -24.78 13.21
CA TYR A 729 -2.70 -26.16 13.57
C TYR A 729 -2.28 -26.46 15.02
N LEU A 730 -3.19 -27.04 15.81
CA LEU A 730 -2.97 -27.27 17.24
C LEU A 730 -2.31 -28.64 17.50
N PRO A 731 -1.09 -28.70 18.07
CA PRO A 731 -0.42 -29.95 18.41
C PRO A 731 -1.13 -30.72 19.53
N VAL A 732 -1.06 -32.06 19.48
CA VAL A 732 -1.73 -32.93 20.46
C VAL A 732 -1.19 -32.80 21.89
N TRP A 733 0.06 -32.39 22.06
CA TRP A 733 0.73 -32.26 23.37
C TRP A 733 0.43 -30.97 24.11
N VAL A 734 -0.34 -30.05 23.53
CA VAL A 734 -0.86 -28.90 24.25
C VAL A 734 -1.79 -29.40 25.37
N ASP A 735 -1.67 -28.81 26.56
CA ASP A 735 -2.55 -29.12 27.68
C ASP A 735 -3.95 -28.55 27.43
N GLU A 736 -4.98 -29.32 27.80
CA GLU A 736 -6.35 -28.82 27.80
C GLU A 736 -6.56 -27.75 28.88
N GLY A 737 -7.27 -26.69 28.54
CA GLY A 737 -7.54 -25.60 29.48
C GLY A 737 -7.99 -24.29 28.84
N ASN A 738 -8.22 -23.30 29.69
CA ASN A 738 -8.62 -21.96 29.31
C ASN A 738 -7.40 -21.07 29.04
N TYR A 739 -7.41 -20.38 27.90
CA TYR A 739 -6.30 -19.56 27.42
C TYR A 739 -6.79 -18.18 26.93
N GLU A 740 -5.86 -17.23 26.78
CA GLU A 740 -6.06 -15.96 26.08
C GLU A 740 -5.00 -15.86 24.98
N ILE A 741 -5.41 -15.64 23.73
CA ILE A 741 -4.49 -15.38 22.61
C ILE A 741 -4.33 -13.87 22.50
N GLU A 742 -3.08 -13.41 22.51
CA GLU A 742 -2.75 -11.98 22.47
C GLU A 742 -2.53 -11.52 21.03
N PHE A 743 -3.11 -10.39 20.66
CA PHE A 743 -3.00 -9.76 19.34
C PHE A 743 -2.51 -8.33 19.48
N ARG A 744 -1.75 -7.85 18.49
CA ARG A 744 -1.45 -6.42 18.37
C ARG A 744 -1.20 -5.97 16.93
N ASN A 745 -1.68 -4.77 16.62
CA ASN A 745 -1.54 -4.13 15.32
C ASN A 745 -0.78 -2.81 15.49
N ILE A 746 0.33 -2.65 14.76
CA ILE A 746 1.30 -1.58 14.98
C ILE A 746 1.19 -0.55 13.85
N ALA A 747 1.10 0.73 14.18
CA ALA A 747 1.05 1.83 13.21
C ALA A 747 2.37 1.96 12.43
N GLU A 748 2.30 2.41 11.17
CA GLU A 748 3.47 2.66 10.32
C GLU A 748 4.50 3.59 11.00
N ASN A 749 4.01 4.62 11.70
CA ASN A 749 4.81 5.61 12.42
C ASN A 749 5.13 5.25 13.87
N ALA A 750 4.91 4.01 14.29
CA ALA A 750 5.24 3.59 15.64
C ALA A 750 6.76 3.71 15.89
N PRO A 751 7.21 4.42 16.95
CA PRO A 751 8.63 4.43 17.33
C PRO A 751 9.12 3.02 17.73
N SER A 752 10.42 2.87 17.99
CA SER A 752 10.97 1.60 18.51
C SER A 752 10.43 1.26 19.91
N ASN A 753 10.32 2.27 20.78
CA ASN A 753 9.66 2.18 22.08
C ASN A 753 8.23 2.72 21.97
N PHE A 754 7.24 1.82 21.86
CA PHE A 754 5.83 2.16 21.76
C PHE A 754 5.03 1.71 22.99
N THR A 755 3.80 2.20 23.11
CA THR A 755 2.81 1.71 24.08
C THR A 755 1.54 1.28 23.35
N GLU A 756 0.79 0.37 23.97
CA GLU A 756 -0.37 -0.31 23.39
C GLU A 756 -1.67 0.14 24.08
N GLN A 757 -2.76 0.22 23.33
CA GLN A 757 -4.11 0.50 23.83
C GLN A 757 -5.07 -0.58 23.34
N GLN A 758 -6.01 -0.99 24.18
CA GLN A 758 -7.05 -1.96 23.80
C GLN A 758 -7.93 -1.43 22.65
N ASP A 759 -8.28 -2.31 21.71
CA ASP A 759 -9.15 -2.18 20.54
C ASP A 759 -8.69 -1.16 19.48
N ALA A 760 -8.24 0.03 19.87
CA ALA A 760 -7.85 1.11 18.98
C ALA A 760 -6.94 2.11 19.70
N ASN A 761 -5.93 2.66 19.02
CA ASN A 761 -5.05 3.68 19.59
C ASN A 761 -5.72 5.09 19.62
N THR A 762 -6.90 5.20 20.20
CA THR A 762 -7.67 6.46 20.26
C THR A 762 -7.02 7.56 21.09
N ASN A 763 -6.12 7.21 22.02
CA ASN A 763 -5.23 8.17 22.66
C ASN A 763 -3.92 8.27 21.86
N LEU A 764 -3.63 9.49 21.43
CA LEU A 764 -2.50 9.88 20.58
C LEU A 764 -1.12 9.40 21.08
N ALA A 765 -0.96 9.19 22.39
CA ALA A 765 0.25 8.64 23.01
C ALA A 765 0.56 7.18 22.64
N HIS A 766 -0.40 6.44 22.10
CA HIS A 766 -0.25 5.03 21.71
C HIS A 766 -0.11 4.88 20.18
N HIS A 767 0.69 3.90 19.77
CA HIS A 767 0.93 3.57 18.35
C HIS A 767 0.55 2.13 18.01
N VAL A 768 -0.07 1.42 18.94
CA VAL A 768 -0.44 0.01 18.82
C VAL A 768 -1.84 -0.20 19.37
N ALA A 769 -2.67 -0.91 18.62
CA ALA A 769 -3.95 -1.44 19.09
C ALA A 769 -3.77 -2.90 19.51
N SER A 770 -4.08 -3.25 20.75
CA SER A 770 -3.98 -4.60 21.31
C SER A 770 -5.34 -5.22 21.57
N ASP A 771 -5.43 -6.54 21.53
CA ASP A 771 -6.66 -7.30 21.78
C ASP A 771 -6.32 -8.67 22.36
N ARG A 772 -7.29 -9.31 23.03
CA ARG A 772 -7.16 -10.64 23.64
C ARG A 772 -8.42 -11.46 23.42
N VAL A 773 -8.30 -12.56 22.69
CA VAL A 773 -9.42 -13.47 22.45
C VAL A 773 -9.33 -14.67 23.41
N PRO A 774 -10.38 -14.93 24.23
CA PRO A 774 -10.41 -16.08 25.13
C PRO A 774 -10.78 -17.36 24.37
N VAL A 775 -10.06 -18.44 24.63
CA VAL A 775 -10.26 -19.76 23.99
C VAL A 775 -10.23 -20.89 25.03
N GLU A 776 -10.81 -22.05 24.70
CA GLU A 776 -10.67 -23.31 25.45
C GLU A 776 -10.00 -24.35 24.54
N VAL A 777 -8.90 -24.95 24.98
CA VAL A 777 -8.27 -26.10 24.31
C VAL A 777 -8.88 -27.39 24.86
N ILE A 778 -9.40 -28.23 23.97
CA ILE A 778 -10.23 -29.39 24.30
C ILE A 778 -9.71 -30.65 23.60
N GLY A 779 -9.66 -31.75 24.37
CA GLY A 779 -9.36 -33.09 23.90
C GLY A 779 -10.51 -33.78 23.16
N ARG A 780 -10.35 -35.07 22.88
CA ARG A 780 -11.38 -35.89 22.22
C ARG A 780 -11.43 -37.31 22.78
N LEU A 781 -12.58 -37.94 22.67
CA LEU A 781 -12.89 -39.34 23.02
C LEU A 781 -13.49 -40.01 21.76
N TYR A 782 -12.84 -41.04 21.21
CA TYR A 782 -13.07 -41.46 19.82
C TYR A 782 -12.61 -42.90 19.52
N ASP A 783 -12.81 -43.35 18.28
CA ASP A 783 -12.31 -44.63 17.74
C ASP A 783 -12.85 -45.88 18.48
N PHE A 784 -14.04 -45.84 19.08
CA PHE A 784 -14.64 -47.03 19.70
C PHE A 784 -14.91 -48.14 18.67
N HIS A 785 -14.40 -49.34 18.96
CA HIS A 785 -14.61 -50.52 18.13
C HIS A 785 -14.47 -51.84 18.89
N VAL A 786 -15.11 -52.89 18.38
CA VAL A 786 -14.98 -54.26 18.91
C VAL A 786 -13.88 -55.00 18.15
N THR A 787 -12.85 -55.44 18.88
CA THR A 787 -11.60 -56.03 18.39
C THR A 787 -11.54 -57.56 18.50
N ASP A 788 -12.43 -58.19 19.28
CA ASP A 788 -12.57 -59.66 19.33
C ASP A 788 -13.94 -60.08 19.92
N ILE A 789 -14.37 -61.31 19.64
CA ILE A 789 -15.54 -61.94 20.26
C ILE A 789 -15.17 -63.37 20.67
N ALA A 790 -15.35 -63.72 21.94
CA ALA A 790 -14.94 -65.01 22.50
C ALA A 790 -15.86 -66.20 22.14
N ASP A 791 -16.95 -65.95 21.42
CA ASP A 791 -17.86 -66.98 20.91
C ASP A 791 -17.23 -67.68 19.70
N TYR A 792 -17.10 -69.01 19.74
CA TYR A 792 -16.42 -69.80 18.72
C TYR A 792 -16.97 -69.61 17.29
N ASN A 793 -18.23 -69.17 17.13
CA ASN A 793 -18.77 -68.88 15.80
C ASN A 793 -18.06 -67.70 15.12
N TRP A 794 -17.44 -66.81 15.89
CA TRP A 794 -16.77 -65.59 15.42
C TRP A 794 -15.25 -65.70 15.38
N GLU A 795 -14.66 -66.80 15.88
CA GLU A 795 -13.20 -66.97 15.98
C GLU A 795 -12.51 -66.78 14.61
N ASN A 796 -13.10 -67.32 13.54
CA ASN A 796 -12.58 -67.23 12.17
C ASN A 796 -12.62 -65.81 11.56
N VAL A 797 -13.33 -64.85 12.17
CA VAL A 797 -13.36 -63.45 11.76
C VAL A 797 -12.13 -62.72 12.28
N PHE A 798 -11.79 -62.96 13.56
CA PHE A 798 -10.73 -62.24 14.26
C PHE A 798 -9.39 -62.99 14.27
N ARG A 799 -9.37 -64.31 14.07
CA ARG A 799 -8.16 -65.16 14.13
C ARG A 799 -7.88 -65.82 12.80
N LYS A 800 -6.61 -65.83 12.39
CA LYS A 800 -6.17 -66.43 11.11
C LYS A 800 -6.40 -67.94 11.03
N GLN A 801 -6.38 -68.62 12.18
CA GLN A 801 -6.57 -70.06 12.33
C GLN A 801 -7.29 -70.34 13.66
N PRO A 802 -8.16 -71.38 13.74
CA PRO A 802 -8.79 -71.78 15.00
C PRO A 802 -7.77 -72.05 16.10
N GLY A 803 -8.02 -71.54 17.30
CA GLY A 803 -7.14 -71.63 18.46
C GLY A 803 -5.87 -70.77 18.41
N SER A 804 -5.60 -70.03 17.33
CA SER A 804 -4.41 -69.17 17.18
C SER A 804 -4.58 -67.82 17.88
N PRO A 805 -3.53 -67.23 18.50
CA PRO A 805 -3.59 -65.85 19.00
C PRO A 805 -3.49 -64.82 17.87
N GLU A 806 -2.98 -65.18 16.68
CA GLU A 806 -2.71 -64.24 15.60
C GLU A 806 -3.99 -63.59 15.04
N PRO A 807 -4.09 -62.25 15.07
CA PRO A 807 -5.27 -61.55 14.60
C PRO A 807 -5.31 -61.47 13.07
N THR A 808 -6.51 -61.38 12.50
CA THR A 808 -6.74 -61.04 11.08
C THR A 808 -6.54 -59.55 10.78
N GLY A 809 -6.64 -58.69 11.80
CA GLY A 809 -6.70 -57.24 11.68
C GLY A 809 -8.12 -56.68 11.47
N VAL A 810 -9.13 -57.55 11.41
CA VAL A 810 -10.55 -57.17 11.32
C VAL A 810 -11.06 -56.67 12.68
N SER A 811 -11.89 -55.64 12.66
CA SER A 811 -12.64 -55.14 13.83
C SER A 811 -13.93 -54.44 13.40
N TYR A 812 -14.91 -54.36 14.29
CA TYR A 812 -16.22 -53.74 14.03
C TYR A 812 -16.23 -52.33 14.61
N TRP A 813 -16.11 -51.33 13.73
CA TRP A 813 -16.03 -49.91 14.09
C TRP A 813 -17.40 -49.29 14.32
N THR A 814 -17.46 -48.23 15.12
CA THR A 814 -18.66 -47.38 15.28
C THR A 814 -19.33 -47.02 13.94
N GLY A 815 -18.55 -46.75 12.89
CA GLY A 815 -19.09 -46.61 11.54
C GLY A 815 -18.02 -46.66 10.46
N LEU A 816 -18.30 -46.02 9.32
CA LEU A 816 -17.42 -45.97 8.15
C LEU A 816 -16.45 -44.78 8.17
N ASN A 817 -16.54 -43.89 9.16
CA ASN A 817 -15.75 -42.66 9.24
C ASN A 817 -14.76 -42.67 10.40
N ARG A 818 -13.79 -41.76 10.34
CA ARG A 818 -12.79 -41.42 11.35
C ARG A 818 -13.36 -40.43 12.36
N ILE A 819 -12.57 -40.10 13.38
CA ILE A 819 -12.86 -39.14 14.45
C ILE A 819 -13.55 -37.85 13.98
N ASP A 820 -13.21 -37.32 12.80
CA ASP A 820 -13.68 -36.03 12.28
C ASP A 820 -14.58 -36.18 11.04
N GLY A 821 -15.15 -37.37 10.79
CA GLY A 821 -16.10 -37.61 9.69
C GLY A 821 -15.49 -38.06 8.36
N ASP A 822 -14.16 -37.97 8.17
CA ASP A 822 -13.50 -38.47 6.95
C ASP A 822 -13.60 -40.01 6.82
N PRO A 823 -13.69 -40.59 5.61
CA PRO A 823 -13.76 -42.04 5.42
C PRO A 823 -12.60 -42.81 6.08
N ARG A 824 -12.95 -43.84 6.86
CA ARG A 824 -11.99 -44.72 7.56
C ARG A 824 -11.39 -45.77 6.63
N GLY A 825 -12.20 -46.30 5.71
CA GLY A 825 -11.80 -47.31 4.71
C GLY A 825 -12.20 -48.75 5.04
N ASN A 826 -12.87 -48.99 6.18
CA ASN A 826 -13.61 -50.23 6.41
C ASN A 826 -14.87 -50.28 5.52
N LEU A 827 -15.41 -51.48 5.35
CA LEU A 827 -16.63 -51.76 4.57
C LEU A 827 -17.59 -52.60 5.41
N ALA A 828 -18.87 -52.59 5.04
CA ALA A 828 -19.82 -53.56 5.57
C ALA A 828 -19.32 -55.00 5.30
N PRO A 829 -19.47 -55.94 6.25
CA PRO A 829 -20.27 -55.84 7.48
C PRO A 829 -19.50 -55.35 8.72
N PHE A 830 -18.27 -54.82 8.59
CA PHE A 830 -17.36 -54.49 9.69
C PHE A 830 -17.67 -53.14 10.38
N VAL A 831 -18.93 -52.99 10.82
CA VAL A 831 -19.47 -51.85 11.56
C VAL A 831 -20.36 -52.33 12.71
N LEU A 832 -20.55 -51.48 13.72
CA LEU A 832 -21.44 -51.73 14.85
C LEU A 832 -22.91 -51.43 14.49
N PRO A 833 -23.89 -52.06 15.19
CA PRO A 833 -23.71 -53.13 16.17
C PRO A 833 -23.37 -54.48 15.52
N ILE A 834 -22.73 -55.34 16.30
CA ILE A 834 -22.62 -56.78 15.97
C ILE A 834 -23.99 -57.42 16.14
N ARG A 835 -24.58 -57.89 15.03
CA ARG A 835 -25.94 -58.44 14.95
C ARG A 835 -26.02 -59.58 13.93
N PRO A 836 -27.17 -60.28 13.80
CA PRO A 836 -27.42 -61.11 12.62
C PRO A 836 -27.20 -60.30 11.34
N GLY A 837 -26.45 -60.86 10.40
CA GLY A 837 -25.96 -60.21 9.19
C GLY A 837 -24.56 -59.58 9.31
N SER A 838 -24.04 -59.35 10.52
CA SER A 838 -22.69 -58.77 10.70
C SER A 838 -21.56 -59.78 10.42
N HIS A 839 -21.82 -61.09 10.42
CA HIS A 839 -20.80 -62.09 10.16
C HIS A 839 -20.45 -62.18 8.65
N PRO A 840 -19.18 -62.06 8.23
CA PRO A 840 -18.80 -61.97 6.81
C PRO A 840 -18.99 -63.27 6.01
N ILE A 841 -19.00 -64.42 6.67
CA ILE A 841 -19.23 -65.72 6.01
C ILE A 841 -20.73 -66.00 5.86
N GLN A 842 -21.19 -66.19 4.63
CA GLN A 842 -22.60 -66.42 4.23
C GLN A 842 -23.35 -67.46 5.09
N GLY A 843 -22.69 -68.54 5.51
CA GLY A 843 -23.31 -69.60 6.33
C GLY A 843 -23.68 -69.21 7.77
N PHE A 844 -23.22 -68.04 8.24
CA PHE A 844 -23.37 -67.58 9.62
C PHE A 844 -24.29 -66.36 9.73
N LYS A 845 -25.05 -66.00 8.68
CA LYS A 845 -25.90 -64.80 8.66
C LYS A 845 -26.85 -64.66 9.86
N ASN A 846 -27.42 -65.76 10.34
CA ASN A 846 -28.39 -65.74 11.46
C ASN A 846 -27.74 -65.85 12.84
N VAL A 847 -26.41 -65.72 12.93
CA VAL A 847 -25.66 -65.82 14.18
C VAL A 847 -25.56 -64.46 14.86
N ALA A 848 -25.95 -64.42 16.12
CA ALA A 848 -25.60 -63.38 17.08
C ALA A 848 -24.67 -63.97 18.16
N VAL A 849 -24.15 -63.16 19.07
CA VAL A 849 -23.27 -63.66 20.14
C VAL A 849 -24.11 -64.43 21.18
N LYS A 850 -23.65 -65.57 21.70
CA LYS A 850 -24.35 -66.26 22.80
C LYS A 850 -24.05 -65.61 24.15
N THR A 851 -25.01 -65.62 25.07
CA THR A 851 -24.84 -65.04 26.41
C THR A 851 -23.72 -65.75 27.18
N GLY A 852 -22.97 -65.02 28.00
CA GLY A 852 -21.79 -65.54 28.70
C GLY A 852 -20.47 -65.46 27.91
N TYR A 853 -20.48 -65.27 26.58
CA TYR A 853 -19.27 -64.90 25.84
C TYR A 853 -19.03 -63.39 25.90
N HIS A 854 -17.76 -63.00 26.03
CA HIS A 854 -17.37 -61.59 26.06
C HIS A 854 -16.98 -61.08 24.68
N ILE A 855 -17.32 -59.81 24.43
CA ILE A 855 -16.67 -58.99 23.41
C ILE A 855 -15.44 -58.33 24.03
N LYS A 856 -14.38 -58.16 23.24
CA LYS A 856 -13.25 -57.27 23.57
C LYS A 856 -13.36 -56.03 22.72
N PHE A 857 -13.16 -54.88 23.33
CA PHE A 857 -13.23 -53.60 22.65
C PHE A 857 -12.13 -52.69 23.17
N ASP A 858 -11.92 -51.62 22.43
CA ASP A 858 -11.06 -50.52 22.81
C ASP A 858 -11.47 -49.22 22.11
N LEU A 859 -10.92 -48.12 22.63
CA LEU A 859 -11.20 -46.75 22.21
C LEU A 859 -10.04 -45.84 22.61
N LYS A 860 -10.01 -44.61 22.10
CA LYS A 860 -8.93 -43.65 22.36
C LYS A 860 -9.44 -42.37 23.00
N THR A 861 -8.55 -41.75 23.76
CA THR A 861 -8.65 -40.34 24.13
C THR A 861 -7.42 -39.59 23.62
N LYS A 862 -7.55 -38.27 23.45
CA LYS A 862 -6.43 -37.35 23.33
C LYS A 862 -6.64 -36.14 24.24
N GLY A 863 -5.57 -35.59 24.77
CA GLY A 863 -5.59 -34.53 25.80
C GLY A 863 -5.13 -35.02 27.17
N ASN A 864 -5.65 -34.42 28.23
CA ASN A 864 -5.21 -34.58 29.62
C ASN A 864 -5.94 -35.74 30.31
N MET A 865 -5.84 -36.93 29.72
CA MET A 865 -6.45 -38.19 30.19
C MET A 865 -5.37 -39.23 30.60
N PHE A 866 -4.18 -38.74 30.95
CA PHE A 866 -2.99 -39.54 31.28
C PHE A 866 -2.68 -39.61 32.79
N GLY A 867 -3.47 -38.97 33.65
CA GLY A 867 -3.35 -39.04 35.12
C GLY A 867 -3.68 -40.43 35.68
N GLN A 868 -3.22 -40.71 36.90
CA GLN A 868 -3.36 -42.04 37.52
C GLN A 868 -4.83 -42.39 37.86
N GLN A 869 -5.64 -41.38 38.19
CA GLN A 869 -7.07 -41.50 38.53
C GLN A 869 -8.00 -41.27 37.33
N ASP A 870 -7.46 -40.92 36.17
CA ASP A 870 -8.26 -40.75 34.96
C ASP A 870 -8.81 -42.10 34.49
N GLY A 871 -9.99 -42.07 33.87
CA GLY A 871 -10.66 -43.28 33.41
C GLY A 871 -11.71 -43.02 32.34
N VAL A 872 -12.27 -44.10 31.80
CA VAL A 872 -13.43 -44.02 30.89
C VAL A 872 -14.59 -44.80 31.51
N ARG A 873 -15.68 -44.10 31.80
CA ARG A 873 -16.93 -44.71 32.26
C ARG A 873 -17.69 -45.26 31.07
N ILE A 874 -18.25 -46.45 31.24
CA ILE A 874 -19.21 -47.05 30.32
C ILE A 874 -20.44 -47.45 31.14
N THR A 875 -21.60 -46.99 30.72
CA THR A 875 -22.89 -47.30 31.36
C THR A 875 -23.74 -48.11 30.37
N PRO A 876 -23.79 -49.44 30.51
CA PRO A 876 -24.64 -50.29 29.66
C PRO A 876 -26.13 -50.11 29.93
N THR A 877 -26.93 -50.12 28.87
CA THR A 877 -28.40 -50.28 28.93
C THR A 877 -28.84 -51.46 28.06
N PHE A 878 -30.00 -52.03 28.39
CA PHE A 878 -30.46 -53.29 27.82
C PHE A 878 -31.82 -53.15 27.14
N HIS A 879 -31.87 -53.61 25.90
CA HIS A 879 -33.11 -53.68 25.11
C HIS A 879 -33.34 -55.11 24.63
N PHE A 880 -34.58 -55.48 24.39
CA PHE A 880 -34.95 -56.71 23.71
C PHE A 880 -35.52 -56.39 22.33
N VAL A 881 -35.02 -57.11 21.32
CA VAL A 881 -35.50 -57.08 19.94
C VAL A 881 -35.98 -58.47 19.56
N ASN A 882 -37.18 -58.60 18.99
CA ASN A 882 -37.72 -59.91 18.56
C ASN A 882 -36.88 -60.53 17.42
N VAL A 883 -37.03 -61.82 17.18
CA VAL A 883 -36.21 -62.55 16.20
C VAL A 883 -36.36 -62.02 14.76
N GLU A 884 -37.53 -61.45 14.42
CA GLU A 884 -37.80 -60.80 13.13
C GLU A 884 -37.23 -59.37 13.02
N GLY A 885 -36.67 -58.81 14.10
CA GLY A 885 -36.08 -57.47 14.08
C GLY A 885 -37.08 -56.32 13.96
N THR A 886 -38.36 -56.51 14.27
CA THR A 886 -39.43 -55.51 14.02
C THR A 886 -39.89 -54.70 15.23
N SER A 887 -39.47 -55.07 16.44
CA SER A 887 -39.85 -54.43 17.70
C SER A 887 -38.63 -54.26 18.61
N ARG A 888 -38.57 -53.18 19.38
CA ARG A 888 -37.55 -52.88 20.39
C ARG A 888 -38.24 -52.42 21.67
N GLN A 889 -37.85 -52.95 22.82
CA GLN A 889 -38.31 -52.50 24.14
C GLN A 889 -37.16 -52.51 25.14
N GLU A 890 -37.14 -51.61 26.12
CA GLU A 890 -36.20 -51.70 27.25
C GLU A 890 -36.52 -52.91 28.13
N VAL A 891 -35.50 -53.55 28.69
CA VAL A 891 -35.65 -54.73 29.55
C VAL A 891 -34.83 -54.66 30.84
N ASP A 892 -35.39 -55.24 31.89
CA ASP A 892 -34.61 -55.64 33.06
C ASP A 892 -34.04 -57.04 32.82
N LEU A 893 -32.77 -57.23 33.17
CA LEU A 893 -32.07 -58.51 33.04
C LEU A 893 -31.83 -59.13 34.41
N TYR A 894 -32.17 -60.41 34.53
CA TYR A 894 -32.03 -61.20 35.77
C TYR A 894 -31.05 -62.36 35.56
N TYR A 895 -30.29 -62.75 36.59
CA TYR A 895 -29.35 -63.87 36.53
C TYR A 895 -29.35 -64.70 37.83
N HIS A 896 -28.43 -65.67 37.95
CA HIS A 896 -28.30 -66.57 39.10
C HIS A 896 -26.87 -66.57 39.65
N ARG A 897 -26.73 -66.59 40.98
CA ARG A 897 -25.43 -66.68 41.69
C ARG A 897 -25.50 -67.73 42.80
N GLY A 898 -24.97 -68.93 42.54
CA GLY A 898 -25.03 -70.03 43.50
C GLY A 898 -26.47 -70.45 43.81
N GLN A 899 -26.92 -70.24 45.05
CA GLN A 899 -28.31 -70.47 45.47
C GLN A 899 -29.22 -69.25 45.26
N GLU A 900 -28.65 -68.06 45.04
CA GLU A 900 -29.43 -66.85 44.79
C GLU A 900 -30.01 -66.90 43.37
N ARG A 901 -31.35 -66.81 43.28
CA ARG A 901 -32.11 -66.88 42.02
C ARG A 901 -32.68 -65.51 41.67
N PHE A 902 -32.79 -65.25 40.37
CA PHE A 902 -33.30 -64.02 39.77
C PHE A 902 -32.78 -62.74 40.45
N ILE A 903 -31.45 -62.58 40.50
CA ILE A 903 -30.81 -61.30 40.86
C ILE A 903 -30.98 -60.35 39.66
N ARG A 904 -31.59 -59.18 39.85
CA ARG A 904 -31.64 -58.15 38.80
C ARG A 904 -30.28 -57.47 38.66
N ILE A 905 -29.77 -57.36 37.43
CA ILE A 905 -28.57 -56.56 37.13
C ILE A 905 -28.77 -55.12 37.61
N GLY A 906 -27.75 -54.55 38.24
CA GLY A 906 -27.80 -53.20 38.85
C GLY A 906 -28.72 -53.05 40.07
N SER A 907 -29.23 -54.15 40.63
CA SER A 907 -29.83 -54.12 41.97
C SER A 907 -28.76 -54.13 43.07
N ALA A 908 -29.14 -53.82 44.32
CA ALA A 908 -28.27 -53.97 45.48
C ALA A 908 -27.78 -55.42 45.71
N GLN A 909 -28.42 -56.42 45.09
CA GLN A 909 -28.07 -57.84 45.17
C GLN A 909 -27.05 -58.25 44.09
N ASP A 910 -26.92 -57.48 43.00
CA ASP A 910 -25.87 -57.66 42.00
C ASP A 910 -24.54 -57.22 42.60
N LEU A 911 -23.67 -58.19 42.86
CA LEU A 911 -22.34 -58.01 43.45
C LEU A 911 -21.26 -58.64 42.56
N GLU A 912 -21.62 -59.06 41.34
CA GLU A 912 -20.70 -59.81 40.46
C GLU A 912 -19.63 -58.87 39.89
N LYS A 913 -18.36 -59.16 40.17
CA LYS A 913 -17.25 -58.29 39.77
C LYS A 913 -16.76 -58.63 38.37
N ARG A 914 -16.70 -57.63 37.50
CA ARG A 914 -16.11 -57.73 36.16
C ARG A 914 -14.64 -57.37 36.19
N PHE A 915 -13.82 -58.12 35.46
CA PHE A 915 -12.37 -57.93 35.40
C PHE A 915 -11.88 -57.90 33.95
N VAL A 916 -10.84 -57.11 33.70
CA VAL A 916 -10.09 -57.06 32.43
C VAL A 916 -8.61 -57.34 32.71
N VAL A 917 -7.93 -57.98 31.76
CA VAL A 917 -6.46 -58.14 31.77
C VAL A 917 -5.93 -57.39 30.55
N LEU A 918 -4.93 -56.51 30.74
CA LEU A 918 -4.36 -55.70 29.68
C LEU A 918 -3.66 -56.60 28.65
N ASN A 919 -2.64 -57.35 29.06
CA ASN A 919 -1.94 -58.29 28.19
C ASN A 919 -2.66 -59.66 28.18
N ALA A 920 -3.94 -59.66 27.80
CA ALA A 920 -4.68 -60.88 27.54
C ALA A 920 -4.28 -61.47 26.18
N ARG A 921 -4.07 -62.79 26.11
CA ARG A 921 -3.60 -63.54 24.92
C ARG A 921 -4.24 -63.13 23.58
N LEU A 922 -5.54 -62.82 23.57
CA LEU A 922 -6.27 -62.48 22.34
C LEU A 922 -6.36 -60.97 22.07
N ARG A 923 -5.97 -60.10 23.01
CA ARG A 923 -6.03 -58.64 22.82
C ARG A 923 -4.90 -58.13 21.92
N ASN A 924 -3.75 -58.78 21.93
CA ASN A 924 -2.59 -58.43 21.09
C ASN A 924 -2.12 -56.97 21.24
N VAL A 925 -2.10 -56.46 22.48
CA VAL A 925 -1.57 -55.12 22.79
C VAL A 925 -0.11 -55.02 22.31
N PRO A 926 0.28 -54.01 21.51
CA PRO A 926 1.65 -53.88 21.02
C PRO A 926 2.69 -53.77 22.15
N GLY A 927 3.77 -54.54 22.04
CA GLY A 927 4.85 -54.52 23.04
C GLY A 927 5.58 -53.16 23.13
N THR A 928 5.62 -52.41 22.03
CA THR A 928 6.14 -51.03 21.99
C THR A 928 5.32 -50.12 22.90
N GLU A 929 4.01 -50.08 22.69
CA GLU A 929 3.02 -49.30 23.44
C GLU A 929 3.02 -49.62 24.94
N MET A 930 3.13 -50.90 25.31
CA MET A 930 3.32 -51.28 26.72
C MET A 930 4.65 -50.75 27.28
N GLY A 931 5.71 -50.72 26.47
CA GLY A 931 7.01 -50.14 26.83
C GLY A 931 6.96 -48.62 27.03
N ASP A 932 6.32 -47.86 26.14
CA ASP A 932 6.19 -46.40 26.30
C ASP A 932 5.35 -46.06 27.53
N THR A 933 4.28 -46.82 27.75
CA THR A 933 3.44 -46.72 28.95
C THR A 933 4.28 -47.00 30.19
N ALA A 934 5.02 -48.11 30.25
CA ALA A 934 5.88 -48.44 31.38
C ALA A 934 6.93 -47.34 31.67
N ARG A 935 7.52 -46.74 30.63
CA ARG A 935 8.43 -45.60 30.78
C ARG A 935 7.74 -44.39 31.41
N TYR A 936 6.57 -43.99 30.91
CA TYR A 936 5.83 -42.87 31.49
C TYR A 936 5.46 -43.14 32.96
N ARG A 937 4.92 -44.34 33.25
CA ARG A 937 4.54 -44.73 34.60
C ARG A 937 5.73 -44.73 35.56
N TYR A 938 6.89 -45.24 35.12
CA TYR A 938 8.12 -45.20 35.92
C TYR A 938 8.54 -43.76 36.27
N THR A 939 8.52 -42.85 35.30
CA THR A 939 9.00 -41.47 35.48
C THR A 939 8.02 -40.59 36.28
N TYR A 940 6.70 -40.69 36.01
CA TYR A 940 5.70 -39.73 36.48
C TYR A 940 4.66 -40.31 37.47
N GLU A 941 4.40 -41.62 37.47
CA GLU A 941 3.39 -42.24 38.36
C GLU A 941 3.99 -42.98 39.57
N LEU A 942 5.19 -43.56 39.46
CA LEU A 942 5.83 -44.26 40.57
C LEU A 942 6.33 -43.27 41.63
N PRO A 943 6.11 -43.54 42.94
CA PRO A 943 6.80 -42.84 44.02
C PRO A 943 8.32 -42.92 43.88
N LYS A 944 9.05 -41.90 44.35
CA LYS A 944 10.52 -41.85 44.28
C LYS A 944 11.17 -43.02 45.03
N GLU A 945 10.52 -43.47 46.07
CA GLU A 945 10.89 -44.63 46.89
C GLU A 945 10.85 -45.91 46.05
N GLU A 946 9.86 -46.09 45.17
CA GLU A 946 9.78 -47.24 44.26
C GLU A 946 10.75 -47.09 43.07
N GLN A 947 10.92 -45.89 42.53
CA GLN A 947 11.93 -45.61 41.49
C GLN A 947 13.36 -45.93 41.97
N SER A 948 13.64 -45.81 43.27
CA SER A 948 14.95 -46.19 43.83
C SER A 948 15.20 -47.70 43.98
N GLN A 949 14.16 -48.54 43.83
CA GLN A 949 14.26 -50.00 44.05
C GLN A 949 14.63 -50.80 42.81
N GLY A 950 14.66 -50.17 41.63
CA GLY A 950 15.02 -50.84 40.38
C GLY A 950 15.10 -49.86 39.21
N THR A 951 15.80 -50.25 38.15
CA THR A 951 15.98 -49.45 36.95
C THR A 951 14.71 -49.39 36.09
N LEU A 952 14.62 -48.38 35.22
CA LEU A 952 13.58 -48.29 34.19
C LEU A 952 13.46 -49.59 33.36
N ALA A 953 14.58 -50.20 32.96
CA ALA A 953 14.58 -51.43 32.17
C ALA A 953 13.95 -52.62 32.93
N GLU A 954 14.29 -52.78 34.21
CA GLU A 954 13.69 -53.80 35.08
C GLU A 954 12.19 -53.53 35.30
N TYR A 955 11.80 -52.26 35.46
CA TYR A 955 10.38 -51.90 35.54
C TYR A 955 9.62 -52.19 34.25
N MET A 956 10.19 -51.93 33.08
CA MET A 956 9.56 -52.23 31.79
C MET A 956 9.32 -53.74 31.62
N VAL A 957 10.31 -54.58 31.96
CA VAL A 957 10.16 -56.04 31.96
C VAL A 957 9.07 -56.47 32.97
N ARG A 958 9.12 -55.96 34.21
CA ARG A 958 8.11 -56.24 35.23
C ARG A 958 6.70 -55.80 34.81
N PHE A 959 6.59 -54.69 34.09
CA PHE A 959 5.31 -54.20 33.59
C PHE A 959 4.72 -55.13 32.54
N VAL A 960 5.51 -55.52 31.54
CA VAL A 960 5.07 -56.42 30.45
C VAL A 960 4.80 -57.82 30.99
N ASP A 961 5.74 -58.44 31.71
CA ASP A 961 5.67 -59.87 32.07
C ASP A 961 4.82 -60.15 33.33
N GLN A 962 4.48 -59.14 34.14
CA GLN A 962 3.74 -59.33 35.39
C GLN A 962 2.55 -58.38 35.54
N ILE A 963 2.78 -57.06 35.54
CA ILE A 963 1.72 -56.09 35.89
C ILE A 963 0.58 -56.12 34.86
N SER A 964 0.91 -56.15 33.58
CA SER A 964 -0.08 -56.16 32.48
C SER A 964 -0.94 -57.43 32.43
N HIS A 965 -0.48 -58.53 33.03
CA HIS A 965 -1.21 -59.80 33.14
C HIS A 965 -2.13 -59.87 34.39
N GLN A 966 -2.13 -58.87 35.26
CA GLN A 966 -3.00 -58.84 36.44
C GLN A 966 -4.46 -58.54 36.08
N LYS A 967 -5.39 -59.12 36.86
CA LYS A 967 -6.82 -58.83 36.76
C LYS A 967 -7.13 -57.46 37.35
N THR A 968 -7.42 -56.49 36.49
CA THR A 968 -7.98 -55.18 36.89
C THR A 968 -9.48 -55.33 37.10
N TRP A 969 -10.00 -54.90 38.26
CA TRP A 969 -11.44 -54.79 38.48
C TRP A 969 -11.97 -53.55 37.75
N VAL A 970 -13.04 -53.70 36.97
CA VAL A 970 -13.59 -52.64 36.11
C VAL A 970 -15.05 -52.29 36.41
N GLY A 971 -15.71 -52.93 37.38
CA GLY A 971 -17.10 -52.66 37.73
C GLY A 971 -17.99 -53.90 37.82
N ARG A 972 -19.23 -53.78 37.32
CA ARG A 972 -20.30 -54.79 37.34
C ARG A 972 -20.92 -54.92 35.94
N TYR A 973 -22.15 -55.44 35.83
CA TYR A 973 -22.84 -55.55 34.54
C TYR A 973 -23.57 -54.25 34.13
N ASP A 974 -24.00 -53.45 35.11
CA ASP A 974 -24.76 -52.20 34.96
C ASP A 974 -23.88 -50.93 34.84
N TRP A 975 -22.61 -51.01 35.21
CA TRP A 975 -21.62 -49.95 35.00
C TRP A 975 -20.20 -50.51 34.94
N MET A 976 -19.34 -49.81 34.20
CA MET A 976 -17.90 -50.03 34.15
C MET A 976 -17.12 -48.73 34.23
N ILE A 977 -15.91 -48.79 34.78
CA ILE A 977 -14.86 -47.78 34.62
C ILE A 977 -13.61 -48.51 34.13
N LEU A 978 -13.00 -48.01 33.06
CA LEU A 978 -11.68 -48.44 32.59
C LEU A 978 -10.62 -47.55 33.27
N PRO A 979 -9.84 -48.04 34.24
CA PRO A 979 -8.82 -47.25 34.92
C PRO A 979 -7.47 -47.25 34.17
N SER A 980 -6.55 -46.40 34.62
CA SER A 980 -5.18 -46.29 34.12
C SER A 980 -4.37 -47.60 34.05
N SER A 981 -4.74 -48.65 34.79
CA SER A 981 -4.07 -49.97 34.73
C SER A 981 -4.38 -50.79 33.47
N ILE A 982 -5.43 -50.43 32.72
CA ILE A 982 -5.77 -51.00 31.40
C ILE A 982 -5.77 -49.93 30.30
N ARG A 983 -5.01 -48.86 30.55
CA ARG A 983 -4.68 -47.79 29.61
C ARG A 983 -3.23 -47.92 29.16
N THR A 984 -2.98 -47.55 27.92
CA THR A 984 -1.64 -47.34 27.37
C THR A 984 -1.51 -45.97 26.72
N LEU A 985 -0.29 -45.56 26.39
CA LEU A 985 0.04 -44.26 25.83
C LEU A 985 0.65 -44.44 24.43
N ILE A 986 0.06 -43.77 23.44
CA ILE A 986 0.29 -43.99 22.00
C ILE A 986 0.50 -42.69 21.21
N GLY A 987 0.91 -41.61 21.87
CA GLY A 987 1.18 -40.32 21.22
C GLY A 987 2.35 -40.37 20.22
N PRO A 988 2.59 -39.26 19.50
CA PRO A 988 3.65 -39.18 18.49
C PRO A 988 5.04 -39.46 19.08
N LYS A 989 5.95 -39.93 18.22
CA LYS A 989 7.34 -40.29 18.55
C LYS A 989 8.37 -39.79 17.53
N THR A 990 7.91 -39.51 16.31
CA THR A 990 8.70 -38.86 15.25
C THR A 990 8.20 -37.44 15.07
N ASP A 991 8.99 -36.60 14.39
CA ASP A 991 8.59 -35.26 13.96
C ASP A 991 8.23 -34.29 15.10
N ILE A 992 8.66 -34.62 16.33
CA ILE A 992 8.52 -33.77 17.52
C ILE A 992 9.62 -32.68 17.51
N PRO A 993 9.26 -31.40 17.58
CA PRO A 993 10.21 -30.28 17.59
C PRO A 993 11.14 -30.28 18.80
N GLN A 994 12.35 -29.74 18.61
CA GLN A 994 13.32 -29.56 19.69
C GLN A 994 12.75 -28.61 20.77
N GLY A 995 12.74 -29.09 22.02
CA GLY A 995 12.20 -28.36 23.18
C GLY A 995 10.85 -28.90 23.69
N VAL A 996 10.10 -29.65 22.87
CA VAL A 996 8.88 -30.33 23.30
C VAL A 996 9.23 -31.54 24.18
N ASN A 997 8.49 -31.75 25.27
CA ASN A 997 8.68 -32.90 26.16
C ASN A 997 8.14 -34.18 25.49
N LEU A 998 9.06 -35.11 25.16
CA LEU A 998 8.74 -36.38 24.50
C LEU A 998 7.79 -37.27 25.30
N ASP A 999 7.88 -37.28 26.63
CA ASP A 999 6.98 -38.08 27.47
C ASP A 999 5.57 -37.49 27.49
N ARG A 1000 5.44 -36.15 27.54
CA ARG A 1000 4.15 -35.45 27.44
C ARG A 1000 3.50 -35.61 26.07
N ALA A 1001 4.31 -35.63 25.01
CA ALA A 1001 3.84 -35.91 23.65
C ALA A 1001 3.37 -37.36 23.51
N ASN A 1002 4.14 -38.34 24.00
CA ASN A 1002 3.70 -39.74 24.04
C ASN A 1002 2.44 -39.94 24.90
N ALA A 1003 2.35 -39.25 26.04
CA ALA A 1003 1.20 -39.31 26.94
C ALA A 1003 -0.04 -38.56 26.42
N ALA A 1004 0.06 -37.82 25.31
CA ALA A 1004 -1.02 -36.98 24.80
C ALA A 1004 -2.18 -37.74 24.15
N ILE A 1005 -1.95 -38.98 23.72
CA ILE A 1005 -2.97 -39.88 23.18
C ILE A 1005 -2.94 -41.16 24.00
N GLN A 1006 -4.10 -41.60 24.47
CA GLN A 1006 -4.23 -42.77 25.33
C GLN A 1006 -5.19 -43.78 24.70
N HIS A 1007 -4.90 -45.06 24.87
CA HIS A 1007 -5.68 -46.17 24.34
C HIS A 1007 -6.22 -46.99 25.52
N TRP A 1008 -7.54 -47.21 25.54
CA TRP A 1008 -8.25 -47.81 26.66
C TRP A 1008 -8.85 -49.15 26.26
N TYR A 1009 -8.60 -50.18 27.06
CA TYR A 1009 -8.95 -51.55 26.72
C TYR A 1009 -10.05 -52.11 27.64
N GLY A 1010 -11.12 -52.67 27.07
CA GLY A 1010 -12.26 -53.20 27.81
C GLY A 1010 -12.72 -54.60 27.37
N GLU A 1011 -13.53 -55.23 28.21
CA GLU A 1011 -14.25 -56.49 27.91
C GLU A 1011 -15.65 -56.43 28.54
N TYR A 1012 -16.66 -56.83 27.78
CA TYR A 1012 -18.04 -56.89 28.28
C TYR A 1012 -18.71 -58.21 27.91
N SER A 1013 -19.53 -58.74 28.81
CA SER A 1013 -20.45 -59.83 28.52
C SER A 1013 -21.71 -59.70 29.37
N LEU A 1014 -22.80 -60.30 28.91
CA LEU A 1014 -23.89 -60.67 29.80
C LEU A 1014 -23.52 -61.92 30.63
N PRO A 1015 -24.25 -62.24 31.72
CA PRO A 1015 -24.19 -63.54 32.39
C PRO A 1015 -24.44 -64.70 31.42
N ALA A 1016 -23.97 -65.91 31.75
CA ALA A 1016 -24.16 -67.07 30.87
C ALA A 1016 -25.64 -67.49 30.75
N ASP A 1017 -26.37 -67.51 31.87
CA ASP A 1017 -27.82 -67.62 31.89
C ASP A 1017 -28.39 -66.27 32.30
N VAL A 1018 -29.20 -65.68 31.44
CA VAL A 1018 -29.85 -64.38 31.66
C VAL A 1018 -31.31 -64.47 31.28
N TYR A 1019 -32.15 -63.81 32.05
CA TYR A 1019 -33.60 -63.84 31.90
C TYR A 1019 -34.10 -62.40 31.72
N ALA A 1020 -34.50 -62.04 30.50
CA ALA A 1020 -34.99 -60.71 30.16
C ALA A 1020 -36.51 -60.60 30.42
N VAL A 1021 -36.94 -59.50 31.01
CA VAL A 1021 -38.36 -59.13 31.18
C VAL A 1021 -38.55 -57.65 30.81
N PRO A 1022 -39.76 -57.19 30.42
CA PRO A 1022 -40.02 -55.78 30.19
C PRO A 1022 -39.56 -54.92 31.39
N LYS A 1023 -38.89 -53.80 31.13
CA LYS A 1023 -38.33 -52.93 32.18
C LYS A 1023 -39.41 -52.48 33.18
N GLY A 1024 -39.08 -52.54 34.47
CA GLY A 1024 -40.01 -52.26 35.57
C GLY A 1024 -40.89 -53.45 35.97
N THR A 1025 -40.71 -54.64 35.39
CA THR A 1025 -41.43 -55.85 35.84
C THR A 1025 -40.98 -56.23 37.25
N ASP A 1026 -41.89 -56.13 38.21
CA ASP A 1026 -41.67 -56.58 39.58
C ASP A 1026 -41.86 -58.10 39.69
N MET A 1027 -40.74 -58.79 39.91
CA MET A 1027 -40.67 -60.25 40.00
C MET A 1027 -41.14 -60.78 41.35
N GLU A 1028 -41.19 -59.98 42.42
CA GLU A 1028 -41.53 -60.46 43.76
C GLU A 1028 -43.03 -60.80 43.93
N PRO A 1029 -44.00 -59.98 43.47
CA PRO A 1029 -45.41 -60.36 43.40
C PRO A 1029 -45.65 -61.56 42.48
N LEU A 1030 -44.95 -61.63 41.34
CA LEU A 1030 -45.05 -62.75 40.39
C LEU A 1030 -44.60 -64.07 41.02
N ALA A 1031 -43.52 -64.06 41.81
CA ALA A 1031 -43.02 -65.22 42.56
C ALA A 1031 -44.00 -65.72 43.64
N ARG A 1032 -44.82 -64.81 44.19
CA ARG A 1032 -45.83 -65.14 45.22
C ARG A 1032 -47.15 -65.63 44.63
N GLN A 1033 -47.47 -65.23 43.40
CA GLN A 1033 -48.70 -65.62 42.69
C GLN A 1033 -48.56 -66.92 41.89
N ASN A 1034 -47.40 -67.16 41.30
CA ASN A 1034 -47.10 -68.33 40.47
C ASN A 1034 -45.72 -68.90 40.82
N GLN A 1035 -45.51 -70.20 40.56
CA GLN A 1035 -44.17 -70.79 40.66
C GLN A 1035 -43.28 -70.25 39.54
N LEU A 1036 -42.48 -69.21 39.83
CA LEU A 1036 -41.47 -68.70 38.90
C LEU A 1036 -40.30 -69.67 38.79
N ASP A 1037 -40.21 -70.31 37.64
CA ASP A 1037 -39.09 -71.15 37.21
C ASP A 1037 -38.40 -70.60 35.96
N GLU A 1038 -37.30 -71.23 35.57
CA GLU A 1038 -36.52 -70.88 34.39
C GLU A 1038 -37.29 -71.03 33.06
N LYS A 1039 -38.53 -71.54 33.06
CA LYS A 1039 -39.42 -71.75 31.89
C LYS A 1039 -40.62 -70.79 31.86
N SER A 1040 -40.76 -69.93 32.88
CA SER A 1040 -41.87 -68.98 33.01
C SER A 1040 -42.04 -68.08 31.78
N ALA A 1041 -43.30 -67.82 31.43
CA ALA A 1041 -43.71 -67.07 30.23
C ALA A 1041 -43.43 -65.56 30.28
N VAL A 1042 -43.13 -65.02 31.48
CA VAL A 1042 -42.70 -63.61 31.65
C VAL A 1042 -41.36 -63.33 30.95
N PHE A 1043 -40.53 -64.36 30.74
CA PHE A 1043 -39.20 -64.20 30.17
C PHE A 1043 -39.21 -64.14 28.65
N LEU A 1044 -38.68 -63.04 28.12
CA LEU A 1044 -38.51 -62.77 26.69
C LEU A 1044 -37.34 -63.61 26.14
N ARG A 1045 -37.64 -64.57 25.26
CA ARG A 1045 -36.67 -65.55 24.73
C ARG A 1045 -36.55 -65.56 23.20
N ASN A 1046 -37.62 -65.24 22.47
CA ASN A 1046 -37.64 -65.35 21.01
C ASN A 1046 -37.08 -64.07 20.36
N GLY A 1047 -35.77 -63.88 20.47
CA GLY A 1047 -35.11 -62.67 20.00
C GLY A 1047 -33.71 -62.47 20.56
N TYR A 1048 -33.33 -61.21 20.68
CA TYR A 1048 -31.99 -60.75 21.01
C TYR A 1048 -32.02 -59.72 22.13
N ILE A 1049 -31.04 -59.77 23.02
CA ILE A 1049 -30.75 -58.74 24.01
C ILE A 1049 -29.69 -57.82 23.41
N VAL A 1050 -30.05 -56.57 23.14
CA VAL A 1050 -29.13 -55.54 22.65
C VAL A 1050 -28.46 -54.86 23.84
N VAL A 1051 -27.14 -54.77 23.78
CA VAL A 1051 -26.33 -54.00 24.73
C VAL A 1051 -25.96 -52.67 24.07
N ASN A 1052 -26.38 -51.58 24.72
CA ASN A 1052 -26.12 -50.21 24.30
C ASN A 1052 -25.20 -49.53 25.34
N PHE A 1053 -24.18 -48.79 24.91
CA PHE A 1053 -23.20 -48.14 25.77
C PHE A 1053 -23.30 -46.61 25.70
N ASN A 1054 -23.54 -45.95 26.83
CA ASN A 1054 -23.07 -44.58 27.03
C ASN A 1054 -21.58 -44.61 27.44
N ILE A 1055 -20.74 -43.77 26.81
CA ILE A 1055 -19.29 -43.73 27.03
C ILE A 1055 -18.87 -42.29 27.36
N GLU A 1056 -18.15 -42.12 28.47
CA GLU A 1056 -17.79 -40.82 29.04
C GLU A 1056 -16.36 -40.84 29.59
N SER A 1057 -15.60 -39.77 29.45
CA SER A 1057 -14.27 -39.65 30.06
C SER A 1057 -14.34 -39.03 31.46
N LEU A 1058 -13.54 -39.53 32.40
CA LEU A 1058 -13.44 -39.06 33.78
C LEU A 1058 -12.03 -38.52 34.02
N ARG A 1059 -11.90 -37.28 34.52
CA ARG A 1059 -10.63 -36.74 35.00
C ARG A 1059 -10.59 -36.79 36.53
N ASN A 1060 -9.45 -37.16 37.11
CA ASN A 1060 -9.26 -37.34 38.56
C ASN A 1060 -10.30 -38.28 39.23
N GLY A 1061 -10.88 -39.21 38.46
CA GLY A 1061 -11.92 -40.13 38.95
C GLY A 1061 -13.28 -39.51 39.24
N ASP A 1062 -13.53 -38.25 38.85
CA ASP A 1062 -14.81 -37.57 39.07
C ASP A 1062 -15.93 -38.21 38.24
N THR A 1063 -16.86 -38.89 38.92
CA THR A 1063 -18.05 -39.50 38.30
C THR A 1063 -19.26 -38.58 38.25
N ASP A 1064 -19.25 -37.48 38.99
CA ASP A 1064 -20.39 -36.57 39.12
C ASP A 1064 -20.34 -35.49 38.03
N ALA A 1065 -19.14 -35.12 37.58
CA ALA A 1065 -18.89 -34.24 36.45
C ALA A 1065 -17.96 -34.88 35.39
N PRO A 1066 -18.47 -35.75 34.50
CA PRO A 1066 -17.70 -36.32 33.40
C PRO A 1066 -17.12 -35.22 32.50
N HIS A 1067 -15.93 -35.45 31.96
CA HIS A 1067 -15.20 -34.44 31.21
C HIS A 1067 -15.67 -34.32 29.74
N LEU A 1068 -15.65 -35.43 29.00
CA LEU A 1068 -16.12 -35.53 27.61
C LEU A 1068 -17.14 -36.67 27.46
N GLN A 1069 -18.07 -36.57 26.50
CA GLN A 1069 -19.06 -37.61 26.22
C GLN A 1069 -19.06 -38.05 24.75
N TYR A 1070 -19.37 -39.32 24.51
CA TYR A 1070 -19.42 -39.90 23.16
C TYR A 1070 -20.79 -39.72 22.48
N ILE A 1071 -21.89 -39.74 23.23
CA ILE A 1071 -23.27 -39.63 22.70
C ILE A 1071 -23.93 -38.31 23.10
N TYR A 1072 -23.99 -38.01 24.40
CA TYR A 1072 -24.85 -36.95 24.95
C TYR A 1072 -24.13 -35.63 25.25
N ALA A 1073 -23.01 -35.34 24.56
CA ALA A 1073 -22.40 -34.01 24.66
C ALA A 1073 -23.34 -32.95 24.04
N PRO A 1074 -23.50 -31.74 24.63
CA PRO A 1074 -24.54 -30.80 24.20
C PRO A 1074 -24.37 -30.23 22.78
N LEU A 1075 -23.16 -30.30 22.21
CA LEU A 1075 -22.83 -29.71 20.90
C LEU A 1075 -22.59 -30.73 19.79
N MET A 1076 -22.30 -32.00 20.12
CA MET A 1076 -21.99 -33.00 19.09
C MET A 1076 -22.19 -34.45 19.58
N ASN A 1077 -22.37 -35.38 18.65
CA ASN A 1077 -22.48 -36.82 18.91
C ASN A 1077 -21.43 -37.56 18.07
N GLN A 1078 -20.50 -38.24 18.75
CA GLN A 1078 -19.34 -38.88 18.13
C GLN A 1078 -19.70 -40.21 17.43
N TRP A 1079 -20.78 -40.89 17.84
CA TRP A 1079 -21.28 -42.05 17.09
C TRP A 1079 -21.73 -41.66 15.68
N GLN A 1080 -22.47 -40.56 15.58
CA GLN A 1080 -22.93 -40.02 14.31
C GLN A 1080 -21.76 -39.48 13.47
N MET A 1081 -20.79 -38.78 14.10
CA MET A 1081 -19.60 -38.29 13.39
C MET A 1081 -18.75 -39.43 12.80
N GLU A 1082 -18.57 -40.53 13.54
CA GLU A 1082 -17.88 -41.73 13.04
C GLU A 1082 -18.72 -42.58 12.07
N GLY A 1083 -19.93 -42.13 11.73
CA GLY A 1083 -20.76 -42.69 10.67
C GLY A 1083 -21.58 -43.90 11.10
N PHE A 1084 -22.00 -43.98 12.36
CA PHE A 1084 -22.98 -44.96 12.82
C PHE A 1084 -24.30 -44.79 12.05
N GLN A 1085 -24.82 -45.88 11.47
CA GLN A 1085 -26.03 -45.85 10.66
C GLN A 1085 -27.24 -46.29 11.48
N ASN A 1086 -28.16 -45.39 11.80
CA ASN A 1086 -29.36 -45.70 12.60
C ASN A 1086 -30.45 -46.51 11.86
N ASN A 1087 -30.28 -46.84 10.57
CA ASN A 1087 -31.23 -47.66 9.81
C ASN A 1087 -30.56 -48.52 8.70
N PRO A 1088 -29.69 -49.49 9.06
CA PRO A 1088 -28.98 -50.30 8.09
C PRO A 1088 -29.89 -51.41 7.56
N VAL A 1089 -30.27 -51.30 6.29
CA VAL A 1089 -31.00 -52.33 5.57
C VAL A 1089 -30.10 -53.57 5.42
N ASP A 1090 -30.56 -54.74 5.86
CA ASP A 1090 -29.81 -55.98 5.70
C ASP A 1090 -29.87 -56.55 4.27
N THR A 1091 -29.19 -57.67 4.01
CA THR A 1091 -29.14 -58.28 2.67
C THR A 1091 -30.47 -58.84 2.16
N GLU A 1092 -31.53 -58.79 2.97
CA GLU A 1092 -32.88 -59.28 2.66
C GLU A 1092 -33.90 -58.13 2.58
N GLY A 1093 -33.47 -56.89 2.84
CA GLY A 1093 -34.30 -55.69 2.76
C GLY A 1093 -34.88 -55.22 4.10
N ASN A 1094 -34.55 -55.88 5.22
CA ASN A 1094 -35.15 -55.54 6.52
C ASN A 1094 -34.39 -54.40 7.21
N ALA A 1095 -35.14 -53.47 7.77
CA ALA A 1095 -34.67 -52.40 8.64
C ALA A 1095 -34.60 -52.87 10.10
N TRP A 1096 -33.45 -52.70 10.75
CA TRP A 1096 -33.26 -53.10 12.15
C TRP A 1096 -33.38 -51.88 13.10
N PRO A 1097 -34.16 -51.95 14.20
CA PRO A 1097 -34.39 -50.84 15.12
C PRO A 1097 -33.19 -50.64 16.05
N ILE A 1098 -32.15 -50.00 15.53
CA ILE A 1098 -30.92 -49.70 16.25
C ILE A 1098 -30.81 -48.23 16.61
N GLN A 1099 -29.97 -47.94 17.60
CA GLN A 1099 -29.78 -46.62 18.18
C GLN A 1099 -28.29 -46.37 18.43
N ASP A 1100 -27.87 -45.10 18.39
CA ASP A 1100 -26.53 -44.68 18.81
C ASP A 1100 -26.16 -45.32 20.16
N GLY A 1101 -24.94 -45.88 20.24
CA GLY A 1101 -24.49 -46.66 21.39
C GLY A 1101 -24.71 -48.17 21.29
N ASP A 1102 -25.51 -48.68 20.36
CA ASP A 1102 -25.71 -50.14 20.21
C ASP A 1102 -24.40 -50.82 19.79
N VAL A 1103 -23.90 -51.75 20.61
CA VAL A 1103 -22.62 -52.44 20.40
C VAL A 1103 -22.81 -53.86 19.89
N VAL A 1104 -23.67 -54.63 20.56
CA VAL A 1104 -23.79 -56.09 20.32
C VAL A 1104 -25.17 -56.62 20.64
N PHE A 1105 -25.64 -57.53 19.81
CA PHE A 1105 -26.84 -58.33 19.99
C PHE A 1105 -26.43 -59.70 20.55
N TYR A 1106 -27.00 -60.06 21.69
CA TYR A 1106 -26.89 -61.39 22.29
C TYR A 1106 -28.13 -62.22 22.01
N HIS A 1107 -28.00 -63.51 21.70
CA HIS A 1107 -29.16 -64.42 21.62
C HIS A 1107 -29.85 -64.55 22.99
N ALA A 1108 -31.14 -64.25 23.08
CA ALA A 1108 -31.90 -64.35 24.33
C ALA A 1108 -32.24 -65.80 24.75
N ASN A 1109 -32.01 -66.78 23.85
CA ASN A 1109 -32.28 -68.20 24.06
C ASN A 1109 -31.05 -69.11 23.87
N ARG A 1110 -29.84 -68.56 23.73
CA ARG A 1110 -28.60 -69.34 23.59
C ARG A 1110 -27.51 -68.83 24.51
N SER A 1111 -26.90 -69.75 25.23
CA SER A 1111 -25.85 -69.53 26.22
C SER A 1111 -24.55 -70.19 25.77
N SER A 1112 -23.40 -69.66 26.21
CA SER A 1112 -22.11 -70.35 26.14
C SER A 1112 -22.15 -71.71 26.83
N ARG A 1113 -23.04 -71.93 27.81
CA ARG A 1113 -23.25 -73.26 28.42
C ARG A 1113 -23.72 -74.32 27.43
N ASN A 1114 -24.42 -73.95 26.36
CA ASN A 1114 -24.89 -74.91 25.36
C ASN A 1114 -23.72 -75.55 24.57
N ASP A 1115 -22.56 -74.89 24.52
CA ASP A 1115 -21.38 -75.38 23.80
C ASP A 1115 -20.50 -76.33 24.64
N PHE A 1116 -20.74 -76.39 25.95
CA PHE A 1116 -19.99 -77.22 26.91
C PHE A 1116 -20.86 -78.26 27.64
N GLN A 1117 -22.17 -78.32 27.34
CA GLN A 1117 -23.04 -79.40 27.80
C GLN A 1117 -22.70 -80.68 27.02
N SER A 1118 -22.14 -81.68 27.72
CA SER A 1118 -21.92 -83.01 27.14
C SER A 1118 -23.26 -83.60 26.69
N GLN A 1119 -23.41 -83.92 25.40
CA GLN A 1119 -24.53 -84.73 24.92
C GLN A 1119 -24.42 -86.13 25.54
N VAL A 1120 -25.17 -86.35 26.62
CA VAL A 1120 -25.52 -87.70 27.07
C VAL A 1120 -26.83 -88.06 26.35
N PRO A 1121 -26.84 -89.08 25.48
CA PRO A 1121 -28.09 -89.53 24.86
C PRO A 1121 -28.96 -90.26 25.89
N HIS A 1122 -30.26 -90.01 25.83
CA HIS A 1122 -31.32 -90.78 26.48
C HIS A 1122 -32.34 -91.17 25.41
#